data_AF-A0A6A3HE05-F1
#
_entry.id   AF-A0A6A3HE05-F1
#
_cell.length_a   1.000
_cell.length_b   1.000
_cell.length_c   1.000
_cell.angle_alpha   90.00
_cell.angle_beta   90.00
_cell.angle_gamma   90.00
#
_symmetry.space_group_name_H-M   'P 1'
#
loop_
_entity.id
_entity.type
_entity.pdbx_description
1 polymer ?
#
loop_
_entity_poly.entity_id
_entity_poly.type
_entity_poly.pdbx_seq_one_letter_code
_entity_poly.pdbx_strand_id
1 'polypeptide(L)'
;MLARRAWLAMVLATTLVALFSSSSAWSLAPHELRRLNDQEFYQRLLTQQAQMADDRATCEEMLRDSFLSKYLTKLPTFGGFQSCVNANIFDLYPAIENSKCDLGTLASLVSGDSKESVAFMGVLSTLLGGVTGAKSTTDLSATLSSWSTNSSTLQGFCTIMNNQAGPCIEALVPVIISLLESDAMCCHELNGYLEVMKLLVPTGQTLEETIFGFVNGIHQTMCTTINSDRELCSPSMASYLSDVVTRNDSLLGAIIFKAGVPLYASRQSDICSSLETPRLASGLVNSGSIPYYAASCCVSGFSSLLQSVDSVVTHLSGNSMAELFDLITGHQNSASRFSTFYPATQECSFGGVCAKPNFTLSASNSSNATSPFSGDVDSKTRRPEGVKCTLTRVCNRDNVCSEVCEAGTASIEPWVANAIAYQRSLSYAESLCYAELPGTHNSVITQARGYGNRDQLFNAALNASNADSYMRTSNQFLSLTDQLNLGARFLELDTHFFASSLREGHCSKWDVSLLNSLSTSMVASLKDVLHVSGDGSTVEWESSLIGCLPSLSGIRAEEQRLHNESLVEVASWLARNPNDLVVIYVEIGDEVKTFSKMDALLALYAKTFGDLVFTPSNLEVAGGDWSGFQLNDLIAHGKRLILVTEPEANDQMFYMREVCGGWTDIPTSKSGPPGTFFNETTNAGKIIRAFESELHYATLNAGGSVGGTRNVDTAAEPGNVNATSLPVFVGAGVNILAPDGLDGATMAAMVWTWASNEPTAGSTAVQLSAVDSRWHGAVDSTSISHVACVSSSNRMAWKVVRQGSSCPIGYSTGAPRLAVENVALLTVLRAEGGNVTAQLDVDLSSFSIQVTAHIN
;
A
#
# COMPACT_ATOMS: atom_id res chain seq x y z
N MET A 1 -13.46 -1.67 4.63
CA MET A 1 -13.16 -3.03 5.17
C MET A 1 -11.78 -3.12 5.83
N LEU A 2 -10.77 -2.32 5.46
CA LEU A 2 -9.47 -2.24 6.19
C LEU A 2 -9.54 -1.64 7.61
N ALA A 3 -10.52 -0.77 7.88
CA ALA A 3 -10.81 -0.23 9.21
C ALA A 3 -11.26 -1.29 10.23
N ARG A 4 -11.88 -2.35 9.73
CA ARG A 4 -12.20 -3.51 10.54
C ARG A 4 -10.91 -4.28 10.92
N ARG A 5 -9.82 -4.10 10.16
CA ARG A 5 -8.73 -5.06 9.93
C ARG A 5 -7.34 -4.64 10.45
N ALA A 6 -6.99 -3.35 10.51
CA ALA A 6 -5.71 -2.89 11.06
C ALA A 6 -5.74 -2.56 12.58
N TRP A 7 -6.91 -2.70 13.20
CA TRP A 7 -7.16 -2.22 14.55
C TRP A 7 -7.05 -3.29 15.63
N LEU A 8 -6.63 -4.51 15.29
CA LEU A 8 -6.67 -5.69 16.16
C LEU A 8 -5.95 -5.52 17.52
N ALA A 9 -5.11 -4.51 17.72
CA ALA A 9 -4.29 -4.28 18.91
C ALA A 9 -5.12 -3.51 19.96
N MET A 10 -5.69 -2.40 19.49
CA MET A 10 -6.71 -1.68 20.23
C MET A 10 -7.97 -2.53 20.28
N VAL A 11 -8.41 -3.19 19.21
CA VAL A 11 -9.58 -4.08 19.18
C VAL A 11 -9.37 -5.34 20.01
N LEU A 12 -8.21 -5.99 20.14
CA LEU A 12 -8.07 -7.13 21.06
C LEU A 12 -8.17 -6.69 22.52
N ALA A 13 -7.50 -5.59 22.89
CA ALA A 13 -7.57 -5.02 24.23
C ALA A 13 -8.91 -4.31 24.53
N THR A 14 -9.53 -3.69 23.52
CA THR A 14 -10.79 -2.94 23.61
C THR A 14 -12.00 -3.69 23.10
N THR A 15 -11.94 -4.87 22.50
CA THR A 15 -13.09 -5.72 22.14
C THR A 15 -13.18 -7.00 22.94
N LEU A 16 -12.26 -7.21 23.87
CA LEU A 16 -12.57 -7.82 25.16
C LEU A 16 -13.35 -6.88 26.09
N VAL A 17 -13.54 -5.61 25.67
CA VAL A 17 -13.94 -4.54 26.57
C VAL A 17 -15.06 -3.63 25.97
N ALA A 18 -15.22 -3.51 24.65
CA ALA A 18 -16.30 -2.85 23.85
C ALA A 18 -17.32 -3.85 23.32
N LEU A 19 -17.07 -5.11 23.62
CA LEU A 19 -18.05 -6.06 24.04
C LEU A 19 -19.41 -5.43 24.44
N PHE A 20 -20.43 -5.59 23.59
CA PHE A 20 -21.85 -5.57 23.94
C PHE A 20 -22.65 -4.26 23.81
N SER A 21 -22.73 -3.73 22.59
CA SER A 21 -23.90 -2.94 22.16
C SER A 21 -24.97 -3.86 21.54
N SER A 22 -25.80 -4.52 22.35
CA SER A 22 -27.19 -4.85 21.98
C SER A 22 -27.98 -5.31 23.20
N SER A 23 -29.01 -4.54 23.52
CA SER A 23 -30.02 -4.89 24.52
C SER A 23 -31.03 -5.87 23.90
N SER A 24 -31.13 -7.10 24.43
CA SER A 24 -32.38 -7.73 24.89
C SER A 24 -32.30 -9.26 25.02
N ALA A 25 -33.10 -9.76 25.96
CA ALA A 25 -33.64 -11.11 26.14
C ALA A 25 -32.67 -12.25 26.56
N TRP A 26 -32.72 -12.57 27.86
CA TRP A 26 -32.01 -13.66 28.52
C TRP A 26 -32.92 -14.88 28.65
N SER A 27 -32.38 -16.10 28.56
CA SER A 27 -33.06 -17.31 29.04
C SER A 27 -32.25 -18.17 30.01
N LEU A 28 -31.01 -17.75 30.31
CA LEU A 28 -30.23 -18.14 31.49
C LEU A 28 -29.56 -16.86 31.99
N ALA A 29 -29.72 -16.51 33.26
CA ALA A 29 -29.24 -15.22 33.77
C ALA A 29 -27.76 -15.33 34.23
N PRO A 30 -26.93 -14.27 34.17
CA PRO A 30 -25.51 -14.22 34.56
C PRO A 30 -25.19 -14.84 35.93
N HIS A 31 -26.18 -14.90 36.82
CA HIS A 31 -26.09 -15.62 38.08
C HIS A 31 -25.83 -17.15 37.94
N GLU A 32 -26.12 -17.79 36.81
CA GLU A 32 -25.94 -19.24 36.60
C GLU A 32 -24.51 -19.61 36.19
N LEU A 33 -23.81 -18.75 35.43
CA LEU A 33 -22.37 -18.90 35.20
C LEU A 33 -21.56 -18.61 36.46
N ARG A 34 -22.00 -17.63 37.28
CA ARG A 34 -21.44 -17.39 38.61
C ARG A 34 -21.68 -18.54 39.61
N ARG A 35 -22.55 -19.50 39.28
CA ARG A 35 -22.89 -20.66 40.14
C ARG A 35 -22.16 -21.94 39.73
N LEU A 36 -21.55 -21.98 38.54
CA LEU A 36 -20.60 -23.02 38.18
C LEU A 36 -19.31 -22.76 38.98
N ASN A 37 -18.84 -23.75 39.72
CA ASN A 37 -17.48 -23.69 40.25
C ASN A 37 -16.48 -23.96 39.11
N ASP A 38 -15.23 -23.51 39.26
CA ASP A 38 -14.18 -23.62 38.23
C ASP A 38 -14.01 -25.05 37.71
N GLN A 39 -14.20 -26.05 38.59
CA GLN A 39 -14.12 -27.46 38.25
C GLN A 39 -15.28 -27.93 37.34
N GLU A 40 -16.50 -27.49 37.57
CA GLU A 40 -17.67 -27.79 36.72
C GLU A 40 -17.57 -27.11 35.35
N PHE A 41 -17.06 -25.88 35.30
CA PHE A 41 -16.81 -25.17 34.06
C PHE A 41 -15.73 -25.87 33.24
N TYR A 42 -14.61 -26.22 33.87
CA TYR A 42 -13.51 -26.97 33.25
C TYR A 42 -13.95 -28.33 32.69
N GLN A 43 -14.80 -29.08 33.39
CA GLN A 43 -15.35 -30.35 32.89
C GLN A 43 -16.25 -30.16 31.65
N ARG A 44 -17.03 -29.07 31.59
CA ARG A 44 -17.83 -28.75 30.41
C ARG A 44 -16.96 -28.33 29.22
N LEU A 45 -15.88 -27.58 29.46
CA LEU A 45 -14.88 -27.27 28.44
C LEU A 45 -14.23 -28.53 27.85
N LEU A 46 -13.79 -29.47 28.71
CA LEU A 46 -13.24 -30.75 28.26
C LEU A 46 -14.22 -31.56 27.41
N THR A 47 -15.51 -31.57 27.80
CA THR A 47 -16.56 -32.27 27.04
C THR A 47 -16.76 -31.62 25.68
N GLN A 48 -16.76 -30.28 25.61
CA GLN A 48 -16.90 -29.53 24.38
C GLN A 48 -15.68 -29.72 23.45
N GLN A 49 -14.45 -29.67 23.99
CA GLN A 49 -13.23 -29.89 23.24
C GLN A 49 -13.19 -31.30 22.61
N ALA A 50 -13.65 -32.32 23.35
CA ALA A 50 -13.77 -33.69 22.84
C ALA A 50 -14.81 -33.81 21.71
N GLN A 51 -15.90 -33.02 21.75
CA GLN A 51 -16.89 -32.96 20.66
C GLN A 51 -16.38 -32.20 19.43
N MET A 52 -15.46 -31.26 19.63
CA MET A 52 -14.85 -30.43 18.59
C MET A 52 -13.67 -31.10 17.88
N ALA A 53 -13.15 -32.21 18.40
CA ALA A 53 -12.07 -33.00 17.80
C ALA A 53 -12.50 -33.89 16.62
N ASP A 54 -13.77 -33.80 16.18
CA ASP A 54 -14.26 -34.43 14.95
C ASP A 54 -14.05 -33.44 13.77
N ASP A 55 -13.01 -33.69 12.95
CA ASP A 55 -12.44 -32.81 11.89
C ASP A 55 -13.40 -32.38 10.75
N ARG A 56 -14.72 -32.56 10.92
CA ARG A 56 -15.73 -32.30 9.88
C ARG A 56 -16.57 -31.03 10.12
N ALA A 57 -16.59 -30.48 11.32
CA ALA A 57 -17.38 -29.28 11.63
C ALA A 57 -16.65 -28.00 11.19
N THR A 58 -17.38 -27.07 10.57
CA THR A 58 -16.86 -25.73 10.27
C THR A 58 -16.74 -24.88 11.54
N CYS A 59 -15.86 -23.86 11.53
CA CYS A 59 -15.67 -22.93 12.63
C CYS A 59 -16.96 -22.22 13.11
N GLU A 60 -17.91 -22.00 12.20
CA GLU A 60 -19.21 -21.42 12.51
C GLU A 60 -20.15 -22.42 13.20
N GLU A 61 -20.12 -23.69 12.78
CA GLU A 61 -20.90 -24.77 13.41
C GLU A 61 -20.40 -25.03 14.83
N MET A 62 -19.08 -25.08 15.03
CA MET A 62 -18.47 -25.19 16.35
C MET A 62 -18.89 -24.07 17.30
N LEU A 63 -18.99 -22.83 16.80
CA LEU A 63 -19.45 -21.69 17.59
C LEU A 63 -20.96 -21.77 17.90
N ARG A 64 -21.77 -22.19 16.95
CA ARG A 64 -23.24 -22.32 17.13
C ARG A 64 -23.59 -23.37 18.19
N ASP A 65 -22.87 -24.48 18.20
CA ASP A 65 -23.18 -25.64 19.05
C ASP A 65 -22.49 -25.55 20.43
N SER A 66 -21.65 -24.52 20.64
CA SER A 66 -20.97 -24.20 21.90
C SER A 66 -21.93 -23.81 23.03
N PHE A 67 -21.68 -24.30 24.25
CA PHE A 67 -22.43 -23.83 25.43
C PHE A 67 -22.10 -22.36 25.79
N LEU A 68 -21.02 -21.80 25.22
CA LEU A 68 -20.62 -20.40 25.34
C LEU A 68 -21.15 -19.51 24.20
N SER A 69 -21.82 -20.09 23.19
CA SER A 69 -22.27 -19.38 21.98
C SER A 69 -22.99 -18.07 22.27
N LYS A 70 -23.90 -18.04 23.25
CA LYS A 70 -24.65 -16.83 23.63
C LYS A 70 -23.79 -15.69 24.20
N TYR A 71 -22.61 -16.01 24.74
CA TYR A 71 -21.65 -15.04 25.24
C TYR A 71 -20.69 -14.60 24.12
N LEU A 72 -20.20 -15.57 23.35
CA LEU A 72 -19.25 -15.33 22.26
C LEU A 72 -19.89 -14.59 21.07
N THR A 73 -21.17 -14.82 20.78
CA THR A 73 -21.91 -14.12 19.70
C THR A 73 -22.01 -12.62 19.89
N LYS A 74 -21.72 -12.11 21.09
CA LYS A 74 -21.71 -10.68 21.36
C LYS A 74 -20.29 -10.08 21.48
N LEU A 75 -19.24 -10.91 21.30
CA LEU A 75 -17.93 -10.44 20.79
C LEU A 75 -18.10 -9.91 19.36
N PRO A 76 -17.15 -9.12 18.82
CA PRO A 76 -17.19 -8.77 17.40
C PRO A 76 -17.14 -10.01 16.52
N THR A 77 -17.98 -10.06 15.48
CA THR A 77 -17.92 -11.09 14.42
C THR A 77 -16.70 -10.91 13.50
N PHE A 78 -15.80 -10.00 13.84
CA PHE A 78 -14.72 -9.56 12.98
C PHE A 78 -13.65 -10.65 12.85
N GLY A 79 -13.24 -10.98 11.62
CA GLY A 79 -12.15 -11.94 11.36
C GLY A 79 -12.41 -13.36 11.86
N GLY A 80 -13.65 -13.74 12.16
CA GLY A 80 -13.94 -15.01 12.83
C GLY A 80 -13.51 -15.03 14.32
N PHE A 81 -13.29 -13.88 14.96
CA PHE A 81 -12.86 -13.77 16.36
C PHE A 81 -13.69 -14.61 17.34
N GLN A 82 -15.02 -14.62 17.18
CA GLN A 82 -15.91 -15.45 18.00
C GLN A 82 -15.58 -16.94 17.88
N SER A 83 -15.36 -17.42 16.66
CA SER A 83 -15.02 -18.81 16.36
C SER A 83 -13.59 -19.16 16.81
N CYS A 84 -12.62 -18.25 16.62
CA CYS A 84 -11.25 -18.40 17.12
C CYS A 84 -11.22 -18.53 18.65
N VAL A 85 -11.89 -17.64 19.38
CA VAL A 85 -11.99 -17.70 20.85
C VAL A 85 -12.70 -18.98 21.29
N ASN A 86 -13.77 -19.39 20.60
CA ASN A 86 -14.48 -20.63 20.90
C ASN A 86 -13.60 -21.87 20.72
N ALA A 87 -12.86 -21.93 19.61
CA ALA A 87 -11.99 -23.04 19.24
C ALA A 87 -10.81 -23.22 20.22
N ASN A 88 -10.32 -22.12 20.77
CA ASN A 88 -9.10 -22.09 21.58
C ASN A 88 -9.37 -21.65 23.04
N ILE A 89 -10.61 -21.80 23.50
CA ILE A 89 -11.01 -21.40 24.86
C ILE A 89 -10.21 -22.15 25.94
N PHE A 90 -9.76 -23.37 25.65
CA PHE A 90 -8.94 -24.17 26.56
C PHE A 90 -7.54 -23.54 26.76
N ASP A 91 -6.96 -22.98 25.70
CA ASP A 91 -5.65 -22.30 25.77
C ASP A 91 -5.76 -20.93 26.45
N LEU A 92 -6.93 -20.29 26.38
CA LEU A 92 -7.24 -19.04 27.08
C LEU A 92 -7.51 -19.26 28.58
N TYR A 93 -8.05 -20.42 28.96
CA TYR A 93 -8.53 -20.69 30.31
C TYR A 93 -7.45 -20.53 31.41
N PRO A 94 -6.19 -20.99 31.25
CA PRO A 94 -5.14 -20.80 32.26
C PRO A 94 -4.85 -19.33 32.59
N ALA A 95 -4.96 -18.43 31.62
CA ALA A 95 -4.81 -16.99 31.82
C ALA A 95 -6.01 -16.37 32.56
N ILE A 96 -7.18 -17.00 32.49
CA ILE A 96 -8.38 -16.57 33.19
C ILE A 96 -8.40 -17.11 34.64
N GLU A 97 -7.96 -18.35 34.83
CA GLU A 97 -7.98 -19.02 36.14
C GLU A 97 -6.88 -18.50 37.09
N ASN A 98 -5.69 -18.17 36.57
CA ASN A 98 -4.52 -17.82 37.39
C ASN A 98 -4.22 -16.31 37.45
N SER A 99 -5.13 -15.46 36.99
CA SER A 99 -4.91 -14.00 36.94
C SER A 99 -5.91 -13.23 37.80
N LYS A 100 -5.74 -11.90 37.85
CA LYS A 100 -6.72 -10.97 38.43
C LYS A 100 -7.99 -10.83 37.56
N CYS A 101 -8.11 -11.60 36.47
CA CYS A 101 -9.23 -11.59 35.53
C CYS A 101 -9.92 -12.95 35.49
N ASP A 102 -10.82 -13.19 36.44
CA ASP A 102 -11.62 -14.41 36.47
C ASP A 102 -12.86 -14.33 35.54
N LEU A 103 -13.51 -15.49 35.34
CA LEU A 103 -14.76 -15.61 34.58
C LEU A 103 -15.88 -14.71 35.13
N GLY A 104 -15.92 -14.47 36.45
CA GLY A 104 -16.91 -13.62 37.08
C GLY A 104 -16.74 -12.15 36.72
N THR A 105 -15.49 -11.69 36.61
CA THR A 105 -15.06 -10.35 36.23
C THR A 105 -15.34 -10.13 34.75
N LEU A 106 -14.95 -11.07 33.88
CA LEU A 106 -15.31 -11.04 32.47
C LEU A 106 -16.82 -10.99 32.28
N ALA A 107 -17.58 -11.86 32.96
CA ALA A 107 -19.04 -11.85 32.89
C ALA A 107 -19.67 -10.54 33.41
N SER A 108 -19.05 -9.88 34.40
CA SER A 108 -19.50 -8.59 34.93
C SER A 108 -19.22 -7.43 33.98
N LEU A 109 -18.07 -7.44 33.30
CA LEU A 109 -17.77 -6.51 32.20
C LEU A 109 -18.78 -6.72 31.07
N VAL A 110 -19.18 -7.97 30.83
CA VAL A 110 -20.10 -8.38 29.77
C VAL A 110 -21.55 -7.96 29.99
N SER A 111 -22.04 -8.09 31.21
CA SER A 111 -23.47 -7.97 31.47
C SER A 111 -23.97 -6.52 31.53
N GLY A 112 -23.07 -5.56 31.79
CA GLY A 112 -23.44 -4.15 31.93
C GLY A 112 -24.32 -3.89 33.16
N ASP A 113 -24.34 -4.81 34.12
CA ASP A 113 -25.29 -4.79 35.25
C ASP A 113 -24.96 -3.72 36.31
N SER A 114 -23.84 -3.00 36.18
CA SER A 114 -23.41 -1.92 37.06
C SER A 114 -23.41 -0.56 36.36
N LYS A 115 -23.58 0.53 37.12
CA LYS A 115 -23.49 1.90 36.59
C LYS A 115 -22.10 2.17 36.03
N GLU A 116 -21.07 1.62 36.66
CA GLU A 116 -19.67 1.72 36.26
C GLU A 116 -19.40 0.99 34.94
N SER A 117 -19.96 -0.20 34.74
CA SER A 117 -19.86 -0.91 33.45
C SER A 117 -20.58 -0.19 32.31
N VAL A 118 -21.75 0.42 32.57
CA VAL A 118 -22.44 1.24 31.56
C VAL A 118 -21.63 2.49 31.20
N ALA A 119 -21.09 3.16 32.21
CA ALA A 119 -20.22 4.33 32.02
C ALA A 119 -18.96 3.98 31.22
N PHE A 120 -18.31 2.88 31.58
CA PHE A 120 -17.15 2.34 30.90
C PHE A 120 -17.44 2.08 29.40
N MET A 121 -18.54 1.39 29.11
CA MET A 121 -18.99 1.11 27.74
C MET A 121 -19.34 2.38 26.97
N GLY A 122 -19.96 3.36 27.62
CA GLY A 122 -20.29 4.65 27.01
C GLY A 122 -19.04 5.42 26.56
N VAL A 123 -18.01 5.48 27.41
CA VAL A 123 -16.72 6.12 27.06
C VAL A 123 -16.05 5.37 25.92
N LEU A 124 -16.01 4.03 25.99
CA LEU A 124 -15.34 3.23 24.97
C LEU A 124 -16.05 3.29 23.61
N SER A 125 -17.38 3.26 23.59
CA SER A 125 -18.17 3.44 22.37
C SER A 125 -17.93 4.82 21.74
N THR A 126 -17.69 5.85 22.56
CA THR A 126 -17.42 7.21 22.08
C THR A 126 -15.99 7.32 21.54
N LEU A 127 -15.01 6.70 22.23
CA LEU A 127 -13.62 6.58 21.76
C LEU A 127 -13.55 5.87 20.39
N LEU A 128 -14.31 4.78 20.23
CA LEU A 128 -14.30 3.92 19.04
C LEU A 128 -15.37 4.30 18.01
N GLY A 129 -16.13 5.38 18.21
CA GLY A 129 -17.24 5.76 17.33
C GLY A 129 -16.86 5.94 15.86
N GLY A 130 -15.62 6.36 15.58
CA GLY A 130 -15.09 6.45 14.22
C GLY A 130 -14.72 5.10 13.57
N VAL A 131 -14.52 4.05 14.38
CA VAL A 131 -14.03 2.72 13.98
C VAL A 131 -15.15 1.83 13.44
N THR A 132 -16.34 1.90 14.05
CA THR A 132 -17.45 0.98 13.74
C THR A 132 -18.21 1.34 12.47
N GLY A 133 -17.91 2.49 11.85
CA GLY A 133 -18.64 3.03 10.69
C GLY A 133 -20.09 3.42 11.01
N ALA A 134 -20.52 3.27 12.27
CA ALA A 134 -21.81 3.77 12.72
C ALA A 134 -21.74 5.29 12.71
N LYS A 135 -22.66 5.95 11.99
CA LYS A 135 -22.88 7.38 12.16
C LYS A 135 -23.23 7.59 13.63
N SER A 136 -22.30 8.14 14.41
CA SER A 136 -22.59 8.61 15.76
C SER A 136 -23.71 9.64 15.64
N THR A 137 -24.94 9.26 15.98
CA THR A 137 -26.06 10.19 16.12
C THR A 137 -25.93 11.04 17.39
N THR A 138 -24.96 10.70 18.23
CA THR A 138 -24.60 11.42 19.46
C THR A 138 -23.69 12.60 19.15
N ASP A 139 -24.15 13.78 19.57
CA ASP A 139 -23.37 15.02 19.56
C ASP A 139 -22.19 14.89 20.54
N LEU A 140 -20.97 14.80 19.99
CA LEU A 140 -19.75 14.64 20.78
C LEU A 140 -19.51 15.86 21.68
N SER A 141 -19.82 17.08 21.23
CA SER A 141 -19.67 18.31 22.02
C SER A 141 -20.57 18.25 23.26
N ALA A 142 -21.86 17.92 23.06
CA ALA A 142 -22.81 17.77 24.16
C ALA A 142 -22.41 16.65 25.14
N THR A 143 -21.90 15.53 24.62
CA THR A 143 -21.42 14.40 25.43
C THR A 143 -20.24 14.81 26.31
N LEU A 144 -19.24 15.49 25.74
CA LEU A 144 -18.07 15.98 26.45
C LEU A 144 -18.43 17.05 27.50
N SER A 145 -19.36 17.96 27.16
CA SER A 145 -19.89 18.97 28.09
C SER A 145 -20.63 18.32 29.28
N SER A 146 -21.35 17.22 29.03
CA SER A 146 -21.96 16.44 30.11
C SER A 146 -20.91 15.77 31.02
N TRP A 147 -19.79 15.30 30.46
CA TRP A 147 -18.73 14.66 31.25
C TRP A 147 -17.90 15.65 32.04
N SER A 148 -17.75 16.89 31.56
CA SER A 148 -17.05 17.95 32.29
C SER A 148 -17.85 18.44 33.51
N THR A 149 -19.19 18.48 33.40
CA THR A 149 -20.08 18.92 34.48
C THR A 149 -20.47 17.80 35.44
N ASN A 150 -20.51 16.55 34.97
CA ASN A 150 -20.73 15.37 35.79
C ASN A 150 -19.71 14.27 35.47
N SER A 151 -18.71 14.15 36.34
CA SER A 151 -17.61 13.20 36.17
C SER A 151 -17.98 11.74 36.50
N SER A 152 -19.23 11.41 36.83
CA SER A 152 -19.62 10.04 37.22
C SER A 152 -19.30 9.01 36.12
N THR A 153 -19.45 9.40 34.86
CA THR A 153 -19.14 8.53 33.71
C THR A 153 -17.64 8.26 33.60
N LEU A 154 -16.82 9.31 33.75
CA LEU A 154 -15.35 9.19 33.72
C LEU A 154 -14.82 8.43 34.94
N GLN A 155 -15.40 8.65 36.12
CA GLN A 155 -15.09 7.89 37.34
C GLN A 155 -15.46 6.41 37.21
N GLY A 156 -16.62 6.11 36.61
CA GLY A 156 -17.02 4.74 36.32
C GLY A 156 -16.05 4.05 35.36
N PHE A 157 -15.67 4.73 34.27
CA PHE A 157 -14.64 4.26 33.34
C PHE A 157 -13.32 3.95 34.06
N CYS A 158 -12.80 4.89 34.85
CA CYS A 158 -11.56 4.72 35.58
C CYS A 158 -11.63 3.62 36.64
N THR A 159 -12.78 3.45 37.30
CA THR A 159 -13.00 2.37 38.27
C THR A 159 -12.90 1.01 37.60
N ILE A 160 -13.54 0.85 36.44
CA ILE A 160 -13.49 -0.40 35.67
C ILE A 160 -12.09 -0.65 35.11
N MET A 161 -11.41 0.37 34.55
CA MET A 161 -10.04 0.22 34.05
C MET A 161 -9.05 -0.20 35.14
N ASN A 162 -9.16 0.38 36.34
CA ASN A 162 -8.24 0.06 37.43
C ASN A 162 -8.46 -1.33 38.04
N ASN A 163 -9.73 -1.77 38.14
CA ASN A 163 -10.07 -2.93 38.97
C ASN A 163 -10.49 -4.17 38.17
N GLN A 164 -10.87 -4.03 36.89
CA GLN A 164 -11.44 -5.11 36.09
C GLN A 164 -10.81 -5.18 34.69
N ALA A 165 -11.05 -4.18 33.85
CA ALA A 165 -10.65 -4.21 32.45
C ALA A 165 -9.12 -4.21 32.27
N GLY A 166 -8.38 -3.37 33.00
CA GLY A 166 -6.91 -3.35 32.97
C GLY A 166 -6.28 -4.71 33.29
N PRO A 167 -6.58 -5.32 34.45
CA PRO A 167 -6.11 -6.67 34.78
C PRO A 167 -6.50 -7.74 33.75
N CYS A 168 -7.68 -7.64 33.14
CA CYS A 168 -8.12 -8.56 32.08
C CYS A 168 -7.35 -8.39 30.78
N ILE A 169 -7.07 -7.16 30.37
CA ILE A 169 -6.25 -6.88 29.19
C ILE A 169 -4.84 -7.42 29.40
N GLU A 170 -4.24 -7.18 30.58
CA GLU A 170 -2.89 -7.66 30.92
C GLU A 170 -2.79 -9.19 30.82
N ALA A 171 -3.80 -9.91 31.32
CA ALA A 171 -3.82 -11.36 31.33
C ALA A 171 -4.09 -12.00 29.95
N LEU A 172 -4.99 -11.42 29.16
CA LEU A 172 -5.52 -12.05 27.96
C LEU A 172 -4.76 -11.69 26.68
N VAL A 173 -4.26 -10.45 26.55
CA VAL A 173 -3.60 -10.00 25.32
C VAL A 173 -2.40 -10.87 24.94
N PRO A 174 -1.47 -11.23 25.85
CA PRO A 174 -0.31 -12.06 25.49
C PRO A 174 -0.70 -13.45 24.98
N VAL A 175 -1.71 -14.08 25.60
CA VAL A 175 -2.19 -15.40 25.19
C VAL A 175 -2.88 -15.32 23.83
N ILE A 176 -3.68 -14.28 23.59
CA ILE A 176 -4.32 -14.12 22.28
C ILE A 176 -3.28 -13.84 21.20
N ILE A 177 -2.28 -12.98 21.45
CA ILE A 177 -1.17 -12.80 20.50
C ILE A 177 -0.54 -14.15 20.18
N SER A 178 -0.17 -14.94 21.18
CA SER A 178 0.43 -16.27 20.97
C SER A 178 -0.45 -17.21 20.14
N LEU A 179 -1.77 -17.23 20.39
CA LEU A 179 -2.72 -18.04 19.62
C LEU A 179 -2.76 -17.61 18.15
N LEU A 180 -2.83 -16.30 17.91
CA LEU A 180 -2.86 -15.75 16.57
C LEU A 180 -1.52 -15.98 15.84
N GLU A 181 -0.38 -15.85 16.52
CA GLU A 181 0.95 -16.13 15.92
C GLU A 181 1.10 -17.58 15.49
N SER A 182 0.50 -18.51 16.25
CA SER A 182 0.52 -19.94 15.92
C SER A 182 -0.44 -20.35 14.80
N ASP A 183 -1.19 -19.40 14.23
CA ASP A 183 -2.29 -19.65 13.28
C ASP A 183 -3.26 -20.75 13.78
N ALA A 184 -3.69 -20.61 15.04
CA ALA A 184 -4.52 -21.60 15.70
C ALA A 184 -5.86 -21.84 14.99
N MET A 185 -6.52 -22.95 15.32
CA MET A 185 -7.78 -23.36 14.68
C MET A 185 -8.81 -22.22 14.69
N CYS A 186 -9.41 -21.93 13.54
CA CYS A 186 -10.37 -20.84 13.33
C CYS A 186 -9.82 -19.41 13.48
N CYS A 187 -8.50 -19.21 13.55
CA CYS A 187 -7.87 -17.91 13.74
C CYS A 187 -7.15 -17.35 12.50
N HIS A 188 -7.19 -18.03 11.35
CA HIS A 188 -6.43 -17.67 10.15
C HIS A 188 -6.62 -16.23 9.65
N GLU A 189 -7.85 -15.73 9.59
CA GLU A 189 -8.08 -14.35 9.17
C GLU A 189 -7.48 -13.35 10.19
N LEU A 190 -7.47 -13.69 11.48
CA LEU A 190 -6.91 -12.88 12.57
C LEU A 190 -5.38 -12.93 12.61
N ASN A 191 -4.78 -14.07 12.25
CA ASN A 191 -3.34 -14.17 12.01
C ASN A 191 -2.93 -13.14 10.95
N GLY A 192 -3.67 -13.07 9.84
CA GLY A 192 -3.42 -12.06 8.80
C GLY A 192 -3.40 -10.63 9.36
N TYR A 193 -4.36 -10.27 10.22
CA TYR A 193 -4.39 -8.95 10.86
C TYR A 193 -3.26 -8.74 11.86
N LEU A 194 -2.90 -9.77 12.63
CA LEU A 194 -1.77 -9.72 13.55
C LEU A 194 -0.48 -9.38 12.81
N GLU A 195 -0.25 -10.00 11.65
CA GLU A 195 0.92 -9.71 10.81
C GLU A 195 0.94 -8.24 10.35
N VAL A 196 -0.21 -7.68 9.97
CA VAL A 196 -0.31 -6.24 9.64
C VAL A 196 0.01 -5.36 10.86
N MET A 197 -0.40 -5.77 12.06
CA MET A 197 -0.10 -4.99 13.27
C MET A 197 1.37 -4.99 13.66
N LYS A 198 2.12 -6.04 13.29
CA LYS A 198 3.56 -6.07 13.52
C LYS A 198 4.28 -4.93 12.79
N LEU A 199 3.68 -4.39 11.71
CA LEU A 199 4.18 -3.18 11.04
C LEU A 199 4.12 -1.92 11.92
N LEU A 200 3.25 -1.90 12.94
CA LEU A 200 3.09 -0.77 13.85
C LEU A 200 4.09 -0.80 15.01
N VAL A 201 4.87 -1.87 15.17
CA VAL A 201 5.70 -2.12 16.36
C VAL A 201 7.03 -1.39 16.23
N PRO A 202 7.30 -0.35 17.05
CA PRO A 202 8.56 0.36 16.98
C PRO A 202 9.76 -0.56 17.19
N THR A 203 10.87 -0.26 16.53
CA THR A 203 12.10 -1.05 16.64
C THR A 203 12.53 -1.20 18.11
N GLY A 204 12.73 -2.44 18.54
CA GLY A 204 13.13 -2.76 19.91
C GLY A 204 11.97 -2.90 20.90
N GLN A 205 10.72 -2.75 20.46
CA GLN A 205 9.53 -3.09 21.24
C GLN A 205 8.91 -4.42 20.77
N THR A 206 8.09 -5.01 21.63
CA THR A 206 7.20 -6.10 21.26
C THR A 206 5.82 -5.57 20.87
N LEU A 207 5.04 -6.40 20.19
CA LEU A 207 3.63 -6.08 19.88
C LEU A 207 2.81 -5.86 21.17
N GLU A 208 3.08 -6.65 22.21
CA GLU A 208 2.48 -6.51 23.54
C GLU A 208 2.79 -5.14 24.16
N GLU A 209 4.07 -4.74 24.19
CA GLU A 209 4.51 -3.43 24.70
C GLU A 209 3.86 -2.27 23.95
N THR A 210 3.79 -2.38 22.61
CA THR A 210 3.16 -1.36 21.77
C THR A 210 1.67 -1.20 22.12
N ILE A 211 0.93 -2.32 22.24
CA ILE A 211 -0.48 -2.32 22.64
C ILE A 211 -0.66 -1.71 24.03
N PHE A 212 0.11 -2.18 25.01
CA PHE A 212 0.02 -1.70 26.38
C PHE A 212 0.39 -0.23 26.51
N GLY A 213 1.33 0.27 25.70
CA GLY A 213 1.67 1.69 25.61
C GLY A 213 0.44 2.55 25.28
N PHE A 214 -0.31 2.20 24.22
CA PHE A 214 -1.53 2.92 23.86
C PHE A 214 -2.62 2.85 24.94
N VAL A 215 -2.88 1.65 25.48
CA VAL A 215 -3.92 1.47 26.50
C VAL A 215 -3.55 2.21 27.78
N ASN A 216 -2.29 2.13 28.21
CA ASN A 216 -1.78 2.90 29.35
C ASN A 216 -1.88 4.41 29.09
N GLY A 217 -1.54 4.88 27.89
CA GLY A 217 -1.68 6.29 27.51
C GLY A 217 -3.12 6.79 27.63
N ILE A 218 -4.10 6.05 27.08
CA ILE A 218 -5.53 6.39 27.21
C ILE A 218 -5.95 6.37 28.68
N HIS A 219 -5.56 5.31 29.41
CA HIS A 219 -5.91 5.16 30.81
C HIS A 219 -5.35 6.32 31.65
N GLN A 220 -4.09 6.69 31.47
CA GLN A 220 -3.46 7.80 32.18
C GLN A 220 -4.08 9.14 31.79
N THR A 221 -4.37 9.37 30.50
CA THR A 221 -5.05 10.59 30.03
C THR A 221 -6.40 10.76 30.71
N MET A 222 -7.17 9.68 30.86
CA MET A 222 -8.52 9.74 31.42
C MET A 222 -8.55 9.70 32.96
N CYS A 223 -7.60 9.01 33.59
CA CYS A 223 -7.70 8.56 34.98
C CYS A 223 -6.60 9.08 35.92
N THR A 224 -5.76 9.99 35.44
CA THR A 224 -4.91 10.78 36.33
C THR A 224 -5.78 11.62 37.26
N THR A 225 -5.40 11.69 38.53
CA THR A 225 -6.13 12.44 39.56
C THR A 225 -5.31 13.61 40.09
N ILE A 226 -6.01 14.66 40.53
CA ILE A 226 -5.47 15.87 41.12
C ILE A 226 -5.81 15.87 42.62
N ASN A 227 -4.83 16.25 43.45
CA ASN A 227 -4.97 16.46 44.90
C ASN A 227 -5.37 15.21 45.72
N SER A 228 -5.49 15.36 47.05
CA SER A 228 -5.85 14.28 47.97
C SER A 228 -7.27 13.72 47.77
N ASP A 229 -8.16 14.52 47.19
CA ASP A 229 -9.58 14.19 47.01
C ASP A 229 -9.84 13.32 45.77
N ARG A 230 -8.77 12.95 45.04
CA ARG A 230 -8.80 12.06 43.86
C ARG A 230 -9.73 12.56 42.74
N GLU A 231 -9.83 13.87 42.56
CA GLU A 231 -10.57 14.46 41.44
C GLU A 231 -9.88 14.12 40.12
N LEU A 232 -10.63 13.81 39.06
CA LEU A 232 -10.04 13.43 37.78
C LEU A 232 -9.52 14.66 37.01
N CYS A 233 -8.45 14.47 36.24
CA CYS A 233 -7.95 15.45 35.27
C CYS A 233 -8.83 15.59 34.02
N SER A 234 -9.51 14.50 33.64
CA SER A 234 -10.27 14.41 32.39
C SER A 234 -11.48 15.35 32.24
N PRO A 235 -12.19 15.79 33.28
CA PRO A 235 -13.28 16.78 33.16
C PRO A 235 -12.83 18.12 32.55
N SER A 236 -11.65 18.63 32.91
CA SER A 236 -11.11 19.88 32.36
C SER A 236 -10.79 19.74 30.87
N MET A 237 -10.19 18.61 30.48
CA MET A 237 -9.94 18.31 29.07
C MET A 237 -11.25 18.12 28.31
N ALA A 238 -12.25 17.44 28.90
CA ALA A 238 -13.56 17.26 28.28
C ALA A 238 -14.27 18.61 28.07
N SER A 239 -14.15 19.55 29.02
CA SER A 239 -14.66 20.91 28.85
C SER A 239 -14.01 21.60 27.67
N TYR A 240 -12.67 21.60 27.61
CA TYR A 240 -11.93 22.20 26.49
C TYR A 240 -12.31 21.56 25.16
N LEU A 241 -12.32 20.22 25.08
CA LEU A 241 -12.69 19.51 23.86
C LEU A 241 -14.12 19.82 23.44
N SER A 242 -15.08 19.97 24.37
CA SER A 242 -16.47 20.30 24.03
C SER A 242 -16.60 21.61 23.26
N ASP A 243 -15.68 22.56 23.45
CA ASP A 243 -15.67 23.86 22.78
C ASP A 243 -14.98 23.82 21.39
N VAL A 244 -14.07 22.88 21.15
CA VAL A 244 -13.22 22.85 19.94
C VAL A 244 -13.53 21.71 18.96
N VAL A 245 -14.33 20.72 19.37
CA VAL A 245 -14.78 19.63 18.49
C VAL A 245 -15.88 20.08 17.53
N THR A 246 -15.95 19.39 16.41
CA THR A 246 -16.95 19.54 15.35
C THR A 246 -17.78 18.26 15.21
N ARG A 247 -18.89 18.31 14.46
CA ARG A 247 -19.82 17.16 14.33
C ARG A 247 -19.20 15.88 13.76
N ASN A 248 -18.07 15.98 13.06
CA ASN A 248 -17.42 14.84 12.40
C ASN A 248 -16.24 14.27 13.19
N ASP A 249 -15.92 14.86 14.35
CA ASP A 249 -14.81 14.39 15.18
C ASP A 249 -15.19 13.11 15.92
N SER A 250 -14.23 12.18 15.98
CA SER A 250 -14.26 11.09 16.96
C SER A 250 -13.59 11.55 18.25
N LEU A 251 -13.94 10.95 19.40
CA LEU A 251 -13.28 11.31 20.66
C LEU A 251 -11.78 11.02 20.62
N LEU A 252 -11.35 9.93 19.97
CA LEU A 252 -9.93 9.65 19.79
C LEU A 252 -9.23 10.72 18.93
N GLY A 253 -9.84 11.13 17.82
CA GLY A 253 -9.30 12.22 16.99
C GLY A 253 -9.27 13.57 17.72
N ALA A 254 -10.28 13.85 18.53
CA ALA A 254 -10.32 15.04 19.38
C ALA A 254 -9.19 15.03 20.43
N ILE A 255 -8.99 13.91 21.13
CA ILE A 255 -7.89 13.77 22.09
C ILE A 255 -6.54 13.91 21.38
N ILE A 256 -6.30 13.15 20.32
CA ILE A 256 -4.97 13.15 19.65
C ILE A 256 -4.69 14.49 18.99
N PHE A 257 -5.64 15.07 18.24
CA PHE A 257 -5.37 16.23 17.41
C PHE A 257 -5.86 17.55 17.99
N LYS A 258 -7.09 17.63 18.52
CA LYS A 258 -7.64 18.89 19.06
C LYS A 258 -7.00 19.29 20.39
N ALA A 259 -6.63 18.32 21.23
CA ALA A 259 -5.80 18.58 22.40
C ALA A 259 -4.29 18.49 22.10
N GLY A 260 -3.84 17.61 21.19
CA GLY A 260 -2.41 17.38 20.99
C GLY A 260 -1.69 18.39 20.10
N VAL A 261 -2.25 18.79 18.95
CA VAL A 261 -1.59 19.72 18.02
C VAL A 261 -1.20 21.06 18.69
N PRO A 262 -2.03 21.68 19.57
CA PRO A 262 -1.62 22.86 20.33
C PRO A 262 -0.31 22.67 21.12
N LEU A 263 -0.06 21.48 21.66
CA LEU A 263 1.17 21.17 22.40
C LEU A 263 2.38 21.08 21.47
N TYR A 264 2.23 20.45 20.30
CA TYR A 264 3.29 20.43 19.28
C TYR A 264 3.64 21.82 18.76
N ALA A 265 2.66 22.71 18.65
CA ALA A 265 2.84 24.10 18.22
C ALA A 265 3.28 25.05 19.34
N SER A 266 3.43 24.55 20.56
CA SER A 266 3.80 25.36 21.72
C SER A 266 5.30 25.67 21.75
N ARG A 267 5.67 26.78 22.39
CA ARG A 267 7.06 27.12 22.61
C ARG A 267 7.64 26.28 23.73
N GLN A 268 8.65 25.48 23.41
CA GLN A 268 9.29 24.58 24.38
C GLN A 268 9.85 25.27 25.61
N SER A 269 10.47 26.45 25.46
CA SER A 269 11.06 27.18 26.59
C SER A 269 10.04 27.58 27.66
N ASP A 270 8.78 27.74 27.26
CA ASP A 270 7.72 28.32 28.09
C ASP A 270 6.65 27.28 28.45
N ILE A 271 6.79 26.03 28.00
CA ILE A 271 5.73 25.01 28.04
C ILE A 271 5.24 24.73 29.46
N CYS A 272 6.16 24.60 30.43
CA CYS A 272 5.79 24.35 31.83
C CYS A 272 4.94 25.50 32.40
N SER A 273 5.36 26.74 32.18
CA SER A 273 4.62 27.92 32.66
C SER A 273 3.29 28.12 31.93
N SER A 274 3.24 27.78 30.64
CA SER A 274 2.05 27.89 29.81
C SER A 274 0.96 26.92 30.23
N LEU A 275 1.33 25.69 30.57
CA LEU A 275 0.40 24.63 31.01
C LEU A 275 -0.31 24.94 32.33
N GLU A 276 0.18 25.88 33.13
CA GLU A 276 -0.51 26.38 34.34
C GLU A 276 -1.59 27.42 34.02
N THR A 277 -1.79 27.77 32.75
CA THR A 277 -2.71 28.82 32.31
C THR A 277 -3.63 28.30 31.19
N PRO A 278 -4.77 28.97 30.89
CA PRO A 278 -5.64 28.58 29.79
C PRO A 278 -5.11 28.98 28.39
N ARG A 279 -3.79 29.09 28.25
CA ARG A 279 -3.11 29.55 27.02
C ARG A 279 -1.73 28.93 26.90
N LEU A 280 -1.35 28.58 25.67
CA LEU A 280 0.01 28.18 25.33
C LEU A 280 0.72 29.33 24.60
N ALA A 281 1.98 29.59 24.97
CA ALA A 281 2.85 30.43 24.14
C ALA A 281 3.12 29.69 22.82
N SER A 282 2.90 30.35 21.68
CA SER A 282 3.12 29.74 20.37
C SER A 282 4.61 29.66 20.03
N GLY A 283 5.02 28.50 19.53
CA GLY A 283 6.32 28.27 18.88
C GLY A 283 6.31 28.63 17.39
N LEU A 284 5.12 28.75 16.78
CA LEU A 284 4.96 29.09 15.36
C LEU A 284 5.29 30.57 15.09
N VAL A 285 4.85 31.46 15.99
CA VAL A 285 5.10 32.90 15.95
C VAL A 285 5.45 33.41 17.35
N ASN A 286 6.54 34.18 17.48
CA ASN A 286 7.07 34.62 18.78
C ASN A 286 6.09 35.42 19.67
N SER A 287 5.10 36.10 19.09
CA SER A 287 4.05 36.83 19.83
C SER A 287 2.69 36.11 19.87
N GLY A 288 2.60 34.91 19.29
CA GLY A 288 1.37 34.15 19.20
C GLY A 288 0.98 33.48 20.52
N SER A 289 -0.32 33.28 20.72
CA SER A 289 -0.87 32.56 21.87
C SER A 289 -2.00 31.64 21.41
N ILE A 290 -1.94 30.39 21.84
CA ILE A 290 -2.90 29.35 21.45
C ILE A 290 -3.85 29.11 22.64
N PRO A 291 -5.18 29.29 22.49
CA PRO A 291 -6.13 28.93 23.53
C PRO A 291 -6.01 27.45 23.92
N TYR A 292 -6.01 27.18 25.22
CA TYR A 292 -5.91 25.82 25.76
C TYR A 292 -6.58 25.76 27.14
N TYR A 293 -6.47 24.64 27.84
CA TYR A 293 -6.84 24.56 29.26
C TYR A 293 -5.59 24.56 30.15
N ALA A 294 -5.73 24.98 31.41
CA ALA A 294 -4.67 24.86 32.39
C ALA A 294 -4.48 23.38 32.76
N ALA A 295 -3.70 22.66 31.96
CA ALA A 295 -3.47 21.23 32.13
C ALA A 295 -2.62 20.91 33.35
N SER A 296 -1.67 21.78 33.73
CA SER A 296 -0.76 21.57 34.85
C SER A 296 -0.14 20.15 34.80
N CYS A 297 -0.03 19.47 35.95
CA CYS A 297 0.48 18.10 36.04
C CYS A 297 -0.36 17.04 35.29
N CYS A 298 -1.61 17.35 34.88
CA CYS A 298 -2.45 16.44 34.11
C CYS A 298 -1.91 16.17 32.69
N VAL A 299 -1.02 17.02 32.18
CA VAL A 299 -0.40 16.81 30.86
C VAL A 299 0.38 15.49 30.82
N SER A 300 0.91 15.02 31.95
CA SER A 300 1.80 13.85 32.02
C SER A 300 1.21 12.59 31.38
N GLY A 301 -0.02 12.23 31.74
CA GLY A 301 -0.71 11.07 31.16
C GLY A 301 -1.03 11.23 29.68
N PHE A 302 -1.31 12.45 29.24
CA PHE A 302 -1.58 12.76 27.84
C PHE A 302 -0.30 12.76 26.98
N SER A 303 0.81 13.27 27.52
CA SER A 303 2.14 13.18 26.92
C SER A 303 2.52 11.73 26.63
N SER A 304 2.24 10.80 27.54
CA SER A 304 2.51 9.37 27.31
C SER A 304 1.71 8.79 26.15
N LEU A 305 0.41 9.14 26.01
CA LEU A 305 -0.40 8.70 24.88
C LEU A 305 0.16 9.21 23.55
N LEU A 306 0.42 10.51 23.47
CA LEU A 306 0.89 11.10 22.23
C LEU A 306 2.32 10.66 21.88
N GLN A 307 3.17 10.38 22.87
CA GLN A 307 4.48 9.77 22.65
C GLN A 307 4.36 8.36 22.05
N SER A 308 3.40 7.54 22.48
CA SER A 308 3.13 6.23 21.85
C SER A 308 2.65 6.38 20.40
N VAL A 309 1.76 7.34 20.12
CA VAL A 309 1.32 7.66 18.74
C VAL A 309 2.52 8.07 17.89
N ASP A 310 3.33 9.01 18.38
CA ASP A 310 4.50 9.54 17.68
C ASP A 310 5.53 8.44 17.38
N SER A 311 5.77 7.54 18.32
CA SER A 311 6.68 6.40 18.13
C SER A 311 6.24 5.46 17.00
N VAL A 312 4.95 5.17 16.91
CA VAL A 312 4.41 4.32 15.83
C VAL A 312 4.47 5.04 14.49
N VAL A 313 4.09 6.31 14.44
CA VAL A 313 4.13 7.10 13.21
C VAL A 313 5.56 7.27 12.69
N THR A 314 6.51 7.53 13.59
CA THR A 314 7.95 7.57 13.27
C THR A 314 8.43 6.22 12.77
N HIS A 315 8.03 5.12 13.42
CA HIS A 315 8.41 3.78 12.97
C HIS A 315 7.86 3.47 11.57
N LEU A 316 6.61 3.80 11.27
CA LEU A 316 6.02 3.54 9.96
C LEU A 316 6.62 4.42 8.86
N SER A 317 6.73 5.72 9.10
CA SER A 317 6.99 6.70 8.05
C SER A 317 8.42 7.23 8.00
N GLY A 318 9.18 7.08 9.08
CA GLY A 318 10.48 7.72 9.27
C GLY A 318 10.40 9.19 9.68
N ASN A 319 9.19 9.77 9.72
CA ASN A 319 8.93 11.13 10.17
C ASN A 319 8.23 11.10 11.54
N SER A 320 8.71 11.90 12.48
CA SER A 320 7.95 12.21 13.70
C SER A 320 6.70 13.05 13.39
N MET A 321 5.74 13.07 14.31
CA MET A 321 4.53 13.89 14.21
C MET A 321 4.85 15.37 14.04
N ALA A 322 5.88 15.89 14.73
CA ALA A 322 6.30 17.28 14.59
C ALA A 322 6.81 17.57 13.17
N GLU A 323 7.67 16.69 12.62
CA GLU A 323 8.15 16.80 11.24
C GLU A 323 6.99 16.69 10.24
N LEU A 324 6.05 15.76 10.44
CA LEU A 324 4.87 15.65 9.58
C LEU A 324 4.04 16.93 9.59
N PHE A 325 3.84 17.56 10.74
CA PHE A 325 3.14 18.84 10.81
C PHE A 325 3.88 19.95 10.07
N ASP A 326 5.21 20.02 10.17
CA ASP A 326 5.99 20.96 9.34
C ASP A 326 5.80 20.69 7.84
N LEU A 327 5.82 19.42 7.40
CA LEU A 327 5.60 19.06 5.99
C LEU A 327 4.18 19.41 5.52
N ILE A 328 3.17 19.14 6.34
CA ILE A 328 1.74 19.41 6.04
C ILE A 328 1.46 20.91 5.98
N THR A 329 2.19 21.72 6.74
CA THR A 329 1.96 23.17 6.86
C THR A 329 2.94 24.01 6.03
N GLY A 330 3.75 23.38 5.16
CA GLY A 330 4.64 24.11 4.25
C GLY A 330 5.91 24.67 4.91
N HIS A 331 6.32 24.16 6.06
CA HIS A 331 7.50 24.60 6.81
C HIS A 331 8.79 23.78 6.54
N GLN A 332 8.78 22.86 5.58
CA GLN A 332 9.89 21.94 5.26
C GLN A 332 11.24 22.60 4.94
N ASN A 333 11.25 23.88 4.53
CA ASN A 333 12.46 24.64 4.19
C ASN A 333 12.92 25.58 5.31
N SER A 334 12.34 25.48 6.51
CA SER A 334 12.66 26.32 7.66
C SER A 334 13.07 25.49 8.88
N ALA A 335 13.64 26.13 9.90
CA ALA A 335 13.79 25.47 11.20
C ALA A 335 12.41 24.99 11.66
N SER A 336 12.35 23.75 12.14
CA SER A 336 11.12 23.08 12.59
C SER A 336 10.35 23.99 13.55
N ARG A 337 9.08 24.27 13.21
CA ARG A 337 8.22 25.17 14.00
C ARG A 337 7.32 24.40 14.95
N PHE A 338 6.97 23.18 14.58
CA PHE A 338 6.39 22.21 15.50
C PHE A 338 7.50 21.50 16.26
N SER A 339 7.24 21.04 17.48
CA SER A 339 8.30 20.45 18.30
C SER A 339 7.79 19.36 19.23
N THR A 340 8.63 18.34 19.46
CA THR A 340 8.33 17.26 20.40
C THR A 340 8.44 17.76 21.83
N PHE A 341 7.31 17.91 22.51
CA PHE A 341 7.22 18.55 23.83
C PHE A 341 7.39 17.60 25.02
N TYR A 342 7.31 16.28 24.80
CA TYR A 342 7.28 15.28 25.88
C TYR A 342 8.46 15.38 26.85
N PRO A 343 9.73 15.46 26.39
CA PRO A 343 10.87 15.55 27.31
C PRO A 343 10.78 16.77 28.23
N ALA A 344 10.44 17.94 27.66
CA ALA A 344 10.26 19.17 28.44
C ALA A 344 9.12 19.04 29.46
N THR A 345 8.00 18.40 29.10
CA THR A 345 6.89 18.21 30.05
C THR A 345 7.22 17.28 31.22
N GLN A 346 8.14 16.32 31.04
CA GLN A 346 8.57 15.42 32.12
C GLN A 346 9.45 16.13 33.17
N GLU A 347 10.11 17.22 32.77
CA GLU A 347 10.97 18.04 33.65
C GLU A 347 10.19 19.17 34.34
N CYS A 348 8.93 19.40 33.97
CA CYS A 348 8.13 20.46 34.55
C CYS A 348 7.85 20.24 36.04
N SER A 349 8.07 21.28 36.83
CA SER A 349 7.65 21.35 38.24
C SER A 349 6.35 22.15 38.34
N PHE A 350 5.23 21.44 38.42
CA PHE A 350 3.90 22.05 38.53
C PHE A 350 3.55 22.42 39.97
N GLY A 351 2.67 23.42 40.13
CA GLY A 351 2.13 23.81 41.44
C GLY A 351 1.19 22.77 42.05
N GLY A 352 0.54 21.95 41.20
CA GLY A 352 -0.35 20.86 41.60
C GLY A 352 0.35 19.51 41.72
N VAL A 353 -0.20 18.61 42.54
CA VAL A 353 0.25 17.22 42.66
C VAL A 353 -0.76 16.31 41.97
N CYS A 354 -0.30 15.57 40.95
CA CYS A 354 -1.09 14.58 40.25
C CYS A 354 -0.62 13.16 40.60
N ALA A 355 -1.57 12.23 40.69
CA ALA A 355 -1.30 10.81 40.88
C ALA A 355 -1.74 10.01 39.65
N LYS A 356 -0.86 9.08 39.23
CA LYS A 356 -1.14 8.09 38.18
C LYS A 356 -2.32 7.19 38.59
N PRO A 357 -3.05 6.59 37.62
CA PRO A 357 -4.07 5.60 37.93
C PRO A 357 -3.50 4.42 38.74
N ASN A 358 -4.37 3.77 39.51
CA ASN A 358 -4.00 2.68 40.43
C ASN A 358 -3.53 1.40 39.72
N PHE A 359 -3.77 1.28 38.41
CA PHE A 359 -3.34 0.16 37.60
C PHE A 359 -2.65 0.65 36.33
N THR A 360 -1.57 -0.02 35.95
CA THR A 360 -0.82 0.21 34.69
C THR A 360 -0.42 -1.16 34.17
N LEU A 361 -0.70 -1.41 32.90
CA LEU A 361 -0.36 -2.65 32.23
C LEU A 361 1.16 -2.76 32.11
N SER A 362 1.70 -3.95 32.39
CA SER A 362 3.11 -4.25 32.28
C SER A 362 3.30 -5.43 31.34
N ALA A 363 4.15 -5.26 30.32
CA ALA A 363 4.46 -6.35 29.42
C ALA A 363 5.32 -7.41 30.11
N SER A 364 5.16 -8.66 29.72
CA SER A 364 5.98 -9.77 30.22
C SER A 364 7.41 -9.69 29.65
N ASN A 365 8.45 -9.73 30.51
CA ASN A 365 9.87 -9.76 30.10
C ASN A 365 10.27 -11.02 29.29
N SER A 366 9.33 -11.91 28.96
CA SER A 366 9.56 -13.22 28.35
C SER A 366 9.44 -13.24 26.83
N SER A 367 8.95 -12.18 26.19
CA SER A 367 8.89 -12.06 24.74
C SER A 367 10.22 -11.51 24.22
N ASN A 368 10.97 -12.33 23.48
CA ASN A 368 12.19 -11.87 22.83
C ASN A 368 11.84 -10.69 21.91
N ALA A 369 12.37 -9.51 22.23
CA ALA A 369 12.40 -8.40 21.27
C ALA A 369 12.93 -8.95 19.94
N THR A 370 12.24 -8.62 18.84
CA THR A 370 12.56 -9.10 17.49
C THR A 370 14.06 -9.01 17.25
N SER A 371 14.71 -10.17 17.15
CA SER A 371 16.13 -10.26 16.87
C SER A 371 16.37 -9.70 15.48
N PRO A 372 17.40 -8.84 15.27
CA PRO A 372 17.78 -8.44 13.93
C PRO A 372 18.32 -9.69 13.21
N PHE A 373 17.70 -10.04 12.09
CA PHE A 373 18.18 -11.02 11.10
C PHE A 373 18.18 -12.50 11.52
N SER A 374 17.09 -13.21 11.18
CA SER A 374 17.19 -14.62 10.78
C SER A 374 17.44 -14.68 9.26
N GLY A 375 18.18 -15.69 8.79
CA GLY A 375 18.51 -15.88 7.37
C GLY A 375 17.30 -16.13 6.46
N ASP A 376 16.09 -16.31 7.02
CA ASP A 376 14.85 -16.49 6.25
C ASP A 376 14.33 -15.19 5.63
N VAL A 377 14.77 -14.01 6.09
CA VAL A 377 14.34 -12.69 5.58
C VAL A 377 14.83 -12.43 4.14
N ASP A 378 16.01 -12.96 3.78
CA ASP A 378 16.55 -12.83 2.43
C ASP A 378 15.67 -13.51 1.38
N SER A 379 14.95 -14.57 1.75
CA SER A 379 14.04 -15.29 0.84
C SER A 379 12.82 -14.45 0.41
N LYS A 380 12.49 -13.41 1.18
CA LYS A 380 11.33 -12.53 0.96
C LYS A 380 11.67 -11.23 0.23
N THR A 381 12.96 -10.93 0.07
CA THR A 381 13.43 -9.71 -0.59
C THR A 381 13.83 -10.04 -2.03
N ARG A 382 12.93 -9.78 -2.99
CA ARG A 382 13.17 -10.03 -4.43
C ARG A 382 14.32 -9.13 -4.93
N ARG A 383 15.15 -9.68 -5.81
CA ARG A 383 16.26 -9.00 -6.50
C ARG A 383 16.07 -9.14 -8.01
N PRO A 384 16.60 -8.23 -8.83
CA PRO A 384 16.47 -8.34 -10.28
C PRO A 384 17.19 -9.60 -10.80
N GLU A 385 16.51 -10.39 -11.63
CA GLU A 385 17.08 -11.58 -12.26
C GLU A 385 17.67 -11.26 -13.64
N GLY A 386 18.81 -11.87 -13.98
CA GLY A 386 19.41 -11.69 -15.31
C GLY A 386 19.89 -10.26 -15.63
N VAL A 387 20.17 -9.46 -14.60
CA VAL A 387 20.71 -8.09 -14.72
C VAL A 387 22.16 -8.04 -14.25
N LYS A 388 23.02 -7.40 -15.04
CA LYS A 388 24.39 -7.02 -14.68
C LYS A 388 24.46 -5.50 -14.57
N CYS A 389 24.99 -4.99 -13.46
CA CYS A 389 25.10 -3.55 -13.21
C CYS A 389 26.24 -3.23 -12.24
N THR A 390 26.62 -1.96 -12.15
CA THR A 390 27.49 -1.49 -11.07
C THR A 390 26.64 -1.29 -9.83
N LEU A 391 26.95 -2.00 -8.74
CA LEU A 391 26.22 -1.85 -7.48
C LEU A 391 26.70 -0.61 -6.72
N THR A 392 25.74 0.13 -6.16
CA THR A 392 25.97 1.25 -5.26
C THR A 392 25.05 1.14 -4.04
N ARG A 393 25.44 1.78 -2.95
CA ARG A 393 24.68 1.79 -1.70
C ARG A 393 23.84 3.05 -1.61
N VAL A 394 22.54 2.91 -1.51
CA VAL A 394 21.59 4.02 -1.30
C VAL A 394 21.03 3.92 0.11
N CYS A 395 21.12 5.00 0.88
CA CYS A 395 20.66 5.07 2.26
C CYS A 395 19.60 6.15 2.42
N ASN A 396 18.63 5.92 3.30
CA ASN A 396 17.75 6.98 3.77
C ASN A 396 18.40 7.79 4.90
N ARG A 397 17.75 8.86 5.35
CA ARG A 397 18.20 9.73 6.45
C ARG A 397 18.38 9.02 7.79
N ASP A 398 17.69 7.89 7.99
CA ASP A 398 17.83 7.04 9.19
C ASP A 398 19.02 6.06 9.07
N ASN A 399 19.86 6.18 8.04
CA ASN A 399 21.00 5.31 7.71
C ASN A 399 20.62 3.84 7.43
N VAL A 400 19.37 3.59 7.04
CA VAL A 400 18.92 2.30 6.53
C VAL A 400 19.20 2.26 5.03
N CYS A 401 19.91 1.23 4.56
CA CYS A 401 20.44 1.21 3.20
C CYS A 401 20.13 -0.09 2.47
N SER A 402 20.09 0.00 1.14
CA SER A 402 20.03 -1.13 0.21
C SER A 402 21.15 -1.04 -0.83
N GLU A 403 21.61 -2.19 -1.31
CA GLU A 403 22.49 -2.29 -2.49
C GLU A 403 21.65 -2.36 -3.75
N VAL A 404 21.89 -1.43 -4.68
CA VAL A 404 21.07 -1.24 -5.88
C VAL A 404 21.95 -0.98 -7.10
N CYS A 405 21.40 -1.13 -8.30
CA CYS A 405 22.11 -0.74 -9.51
C CYS A 405 22.28 0.78 -9.59
N GLU A 406 23.50 1.24 -9.85
CA GLU A 406 23.77 2.63 -10.21
C GLU A 406 23.02 2.97 -11.51
N ALA A 407 22.31 4.09 -11.48
CA ALA A 407 21.43 4.49 -12.58
C ALA A 407 22.17 4.57 -13.92
N GLY A 408 21.66 3.86 -14.92
CA GLY A 408 22.21 3.82 -16.28
C GLY A 408 23.28 2.75 -16.51
N THR A 409 23.59 1.92 -15.52
CA THR A 409 24.59 0.84 -15.63
C THR A 409 23.99 -0.55 -15.84
N ALA A 410 22.66 -0.69 -15.73
CA ALA A 410 22.02 -1.99 -15.87
C ALA A 410 22.05 -2.47 -17.32
N SER A 411 22.36 -3.76 -17.47
CA SER A 411 22.39 -4.47 -18.75
C SER A 411 21.83 -5.87 -18.58
N ILE A 412 21.24 -6.39 -19.65
CA ILE A 412 20.69 -7.74 -19.75
C ILE A 412 21.46 -8.53 -20.81
N GLU A 413 21.14 -9.81 -20.98
CA GLU A 413 21.81 -10.65 -21.98
C GLU A 413 21.68 -10.05 -23.40
N PRO A 414 22.78 -9.94 -24.18
CA PRO A 414 22.78 -9.20 -25.44
C PRO A 414 21.74 -9.67 -26.46
N TRP A 415 21.46 -10.96 -26.52
CA TRP A 415 20.45 -11.50 -27.44
C TRP A 415 19.03 -10.99 -27.10
N VAL A 416 18.71 -10.80 -25.81
CA VAL A 416 17.42 -10.25 -25.36
C VAL A 416 17.32 -8.79 -25.78
N ALA A 417 18.35 -8.00 -25.45
CA ALA A 417 18.40 -6.58 -25.80
C ALA A 417 18.24 -6.35 -27.31
N ASN A 418 18.95 -7.15 -28.14
CA ASN A 418 18.87 -7.07 -29.59
C ASN A 418 17.48 -7.47 -30.11
N ALA A 419 16.90 -8.56 -29.60
CA ALA A 419 15.58 -9.01 -30.03
C ALA A 419 14.46 -8.02 -29.66
N ILE A 420 14.52 -7.43 -28.46
CA ILE A 420 13.60 -6.38 -28.03
C ILE A 420 13.76 -5.12 -28.86
N ALA A 421 14.99 -4.69 -29.15
CA ALA A 421 15.23 -3.54 -30.02
C ALA A 421 14.67 -3.75 -31.44
N TYR A 422 14.82 -4.97 -31.98
CA TYR A 422 14.25 -5.34 -33.27
C TYR A 422 12.71 -5.35 -33.24
N GLN A 423 12.10 -5.99 -32.23
CA GLN A 423 10.63 -5.98 -32.04
C GLN A 423 10.07 -4.57 -31.93
N ARG A 424 10.78 -3.68 -31.24
CA ARG A 424 10.41 -2.27 -31.13
C ARG A 424 10.42 -1.58 -32.50
N SER A 425 11.43 -1.84 -33.33
CA SER A 425 11.49 -1.28 -34.69
C SER A 425 10.31 -1.72 -35.57
N LEU A 426 9.86 -2.98 -35.41
CA LEU A 426 8.65 -3.48 -36.08
C LEU A 426 7.39 -2.79 -35.55
N SER A 427 7.30 -2.62 -34.23
CA SER A 427 6.16 -1.96 -33.59
C SER A 427 6.05 -0.48 -33.98
N TYR A 428 7.17 0.19 -34.26
CA TYR A 428 7.14 1.59 -34.74
C TYR A 428 6.60 1.76 -36.17
N ALA A 429 6.50 0.67 -36.93
CA ALA A 429 5.82 0.65 -38.23
C ALA A 429 4.29 0.54 -38.12
N GLU A 430 3.76 0.53 -36.89
CA GLU A 430 2.33 0.56 -36.60
C GLU A 430 1.98 1.87 -35.87
N SER A 431 0.68 2.15 -35.74
CA SER A 431 0.21 3.22 -34.86
C SER A 431 0.27 2.77 -33.39
N LEU A 432 0.17 3.73 -32.46
CA LEU A 432 0.10 3.42 -31.03
C LEU A 432 -1.01 2.39 -30.67
N CYS A 433 -2.09 2.38 -31.45
CA CYS A 433 -3.26 1.53 -31.20
C CYS A 433 -3.03 0.04 -31.44
N TYR A 434 -1.95 -0.30 -32.16
CA TYR A 434 -1.60 -1.67 -32.53
C TYR A 434 -0.19 -2.05 -32.08
N ALA A 435 0.63 -1.08 -31.70
CA ALA A 435 1.98 -1.33 -31.20
C ALA A 435 1.97 -2.21 -29.94
N GLU A 436 2.95 -3.10 -29.85
CA GLU A 436 3.24 -3.95 -28.69
C GLU A 436 4.56 -3.47 -28.05
N LEU A 437 4.47 -2.83 -26.90
CA LEU A 437 5.57 -2.15 -26.22
C LEU A 437 5.77 -2.71 -24.81
N PRO A 438 7.00 -3.10 -24.43
CA PRO A 438 7.36 -3.27 -23.03
C PRO A 438 7.14 -1.96 -22.27
N GLY A 439 6.66 -2.05 -21.04
CA GLY A 439 6.45 -0.93 -20.13
C GLY A 439 6.77 -1.31 -18.69
N THR A 440 6.50 -0.39 -17.77
CA THR A 440 6.56 -0.64 -16.33
C THR A 440 5.41 0.08 -15.63
N HIS A 441 4.84 -0.58 -14.63
CA HIS A 441 3.86 0.02 -13.74
C HIS A 441 4.59 0.73 -12.57
N ASN A 442 4.08 1.88 -12.14
CA ASN A 442 4.64 2.70 -11.07
C ASN A 442 6.16 2.92 -11.21
N SER A 443 6.60 3.33 -12.40
CA SER A 443 7.98 3.23 -12.87
C SER A 443 9.01 3.91 -11.95
N VAL A 444 8.62 4.98 -11.25
CA VAL A 444 9.52 5.73 -10.35
C VAL A 444 9.67 5.11 -8.98
N ILE A 445 8.71 4.28 -8.54
CA ILE A 445 8.68 3.73 -7.19
C ILE A 445 9.68 2.56 -7.15
N THR A 446 10.97 2.93 -7.12
CA THR A 446 12.08 2.03 -7.38
C THR A 446 13.14 2.02 -6.28
N GLN A 447 13.69 0.84 -6.00
CA GLN A 447 14.83 0.65 -5.10
C GLN A 447 16.03 1.53 -5.50
N ALA A 448 16.28 1.74 -6.81
CA ALA A 448 17.36 2.61 -7.28
C ALA A 448 17.27 4.07 -6.78
N ARG A 449 16.11 4.48 -6.25
CA ARG A 449 15.85 5.80 -5.63
C ARG A 449 15.51 5.71 -4.14
N GLY A 450 15.77 4.56 -3.52
CA GLY A 450 15.62 4.32 -2.09
C GLY A 450 14.26 3.78 -1.65
N TYR A 451 13.24 3.76 -2.51
CA TYR A 451 11.93 3.17 -2.18
C TYR A 451 12.13 1.72 -1.70
N GLY A 452 11.51 1.36 -0.60
CA GLY A 452 11.70 0.05 0.05
C GLY A 452 12.93 -0.11 0.94
N ASN A 453 13.75 0.93 1.16
CA ASN A 453 14.94 0.84 2.04
C ASN A 453 14.62 0.29 3.44
N ARG A 454 13.43 0.60 3.98
CA ARG A 454 12.98 0.14 5.30
C ARG A 454 12.23 -1.19 5.28
N ASP A 455 11.96 -1.80 4.12
CA ASP A 455 11.23 -3.07 4.02
C ASP A 455 11.89 -4.18 4.83
N GLN A 456 13.22 -4.21 4.86
CA GLN A 456 14.01 -5.15 5.66
C GLN A 456 13.75 -5.05 7.16
N LEU A 457 13.44 -3.85 7.68
CA LEU A 457 13.13 -3.65 9.10
C LEU A 457 11.80 -4.32 9.46
N PHE A 458 10.81 -4.18 8.57
CA PHE A 458 9.49 -4.77 8.75
C PHE A 458 9.52 -6.28 8.52
N ASN A 459 10.19 -6.74 7.46
CA ASN A 459 10.32 -8.16 7.13
C ASN A 459 10.98 -8.98 8.26
N ALA A 460 11.88 -8.37 9.04
CA ALA A 460 12.47 -9.01 10.21
C ALA A 460 11.46 -9.29 11.35
N ALA A 461 10.36 -8.54 11.40
CA ALA A 461 9.30 -8.72 12.41
C ALA A 461 8.16 -9.65 11.95
N LEU A 462 8.06 -9.91 10.64
CA LEU A 462 6.98 -10.71 10.05
C LEU A 462 7.25 -12.22 10.10
N ASN A 463 6.19 -13.02 10.04
CA ASN A 463 6.27 -14.48 10.11
C ASN A 463 6.95 -15.06 8.86
N ALA A 464 8.19 -15.53 9.02
CA ALA A 464 9.00 -16.13 7.95
C ALA A 464 8.32 -17.31 7.23
N SER A 465 7.54 -18.13 7.94
CA SER A 465 6.88 -19.33 7.39
C SER A 465 5.62 -19.01 6.58
N ASN A 466 5.04 -17.82 6.75
CA ASN A 466 3.92 -17.37 5.95
C ASN A 466 4.44 -16.67 4.68
N ALA A 467 4.24 -17.29 3.51
CA ALA A 467 4.67 -16.76 2.22
C ALA A 467 3.96 -15.46 1.85
N ASP A 468 2.74 -15.26 2.35
CA ASP A 468 1.97 -14.04 2.17
C ASP A 468 2.30 -13.00 3.24
N SER A 469 3.21 -13.22 4.19
CA SER A 469 3.58 -12.21 5.20
C SER A 469 4.92 -11.56 4.87
N TYR A 470 4.88 -10.49 4.08
CA TYR A 470 6.06 -9.71 3.72
C TYR A 470 5.71 -8.25 3.39
N MET A 471 6.72 -7.41 3.49
CA MET A 471 6.71 -6.00 3.14
C MET A 471 7.49 -5.82 1.84
N ARG A 472 6.83 -5.16 0.87
CA ARG A 472 7.44 -4.68 -0.37
C ARG A 472 6.80 -3.36 -0.73
N THR A 473 7.59 -2.29 -0.67
CA THR A 473 7.12 -0.92 -0.93
C THR A 473 7.80 -0.26 -2.12
N SER A 474 8.47 -1.08 -2.94
CA SER A 474 9.00 -0.72 -4.25
C SER A 474 8.37 -1.60 -5.34
N ASN A 475 7.87 -0.96 -6.41
CA ASN A 475 7.38 -1.65 -7.60
C ASN A 475 8.57 -2.13 -8.45
N GLN A 476 9.57 -1.27 -8.67
CA GLN A 476 10.68 -1.52 -9.59
C GLN A 476 12.05 -1.67 -8.89
N PHE A 477 12.99 -2.41 -9.48
CA PHE A 477 14.37 -2.48 -8.97
C PHE A 477 15.29 -1.40 -9.56
N LEU A 478 15.06 -1.04 -10.82
CA LEU A 478 15.97 -0.29 -11.66
C LEU A 478 15.53 1.17 -11.84
N SER A 479 16.48 2.08 -12.08
CA SER A 479 16.18 3.48 -12.39
C SER A 479 15.35 3.63 -13.67
N LEU A 480 14.68 4.76 -13.89
CA LEU A 480 13.96 5.02 -15.15
C LEU A 480 14.88 4.91 -16.36
N THR A 481 16.11 5.43 -16.24
CA THR A 481 17.14 5.30 -17.29
C THR A 481 17.40 3.85 -17.63
N ASP A 482 17.52 2.98 -16.63
CA ASP A 482 17.78 1.55 -16.82
C ASP A 482 16.56 0.82 -17.40
N GLN A 483 15.35 1.10 -16.91
CA GLN A 483 14.12 0.54 -17.48
C GLN A 483 14.01 0.85 -18.98
N LEU A 484 14.31 2.10 -19.38
CA LEU A 484 14.35 2.51 -20.79
C LEU A 484 15.49 1.85 -21.58
N ASN A 485 16.68 1.67 -20.98
CA ASN A 485 17.81 0.96 -21.60
C ASN A 485 17.49 -0.51 -21.85
N LEU A 486 16.77 -1.17 -20.93
CA LEU A 486 16.36 -2.57 -21.06
C LEU A 486 15.34 -2.77 -22.17
N GLY A 487 14.48 -1.78 -22.41
CA GLY A 487 13.57 -1.76 -23.56
C GLY A 487 12.17 -1.22 -23.28
N ALA A 488 11.86 -0.81 -22.05
CA ALA A 488 10.58 -0.18 -21.74
C ALA A 488 10.39 1.09 -22.57
N ARG A 489 9.19 1.30 -23.11
CA ARG A 489 8.79 2.50 -23.86
C ARG A 489 7.47 3.09 -23.35
N PHE A 490 6.87 2.45 -22.37
CA PHE A 490 5.75 2.96 -21.59
C PHE A 490 6.17 3.07 -20.12
N LEU A 491 6.02 4.25 -19.52
CA LEU A 491 6.32 4.52 -18.13
C LEU A 491 5.08 5.10 -17.44
N GLU A 492 4.89 4.76 -16.17
CA GLU A 492 3.83 5.27 -15.30
C GLU A 492 4.45 6.12 -14.18
N LEU A 493 3.98 7.36 -14.06
CA LEU A 493 4.45 8.35 -13.09
C LEU A 493 3.30 8.85 -12.21
N ASP A 494 3.28 8.41 -10.95
CA ASP A 494 2.26 8.76 -9.97
C ASP A 494 2.61 10.09 -9.33
N THR A 495 1.97 11.17 -9.77
CA THR A 495 2.34 12.53 -9.39
C THR A 495 1.39 13.11 -8.37
N HIS A 496 1.97 13.53 -7.25
CA HIS A 496 1.25 14.06 -6.10
C HIS A 496 1.82 15.38 -5.62
N PHE A 497 1.00 16.18 -4.94
CA PHE A 497 1.45 17.44 -4.34
C PHE A 497 1.40 17.39 -2.81
N PHE A 498 2.58 17.35 -2.19
CA PHE A 498 2.75 17.35 -0.74
C PHE A 498 4.14 17.88 -0.35
N ALA A 499 4.33 18.27 0.92
CA ALA A 499 5.56 18.94 1.38
C ALA A 499 5.96 20.13 0.47
N SER A 500 4.94 20.87 0.02
CA SER A 500 4.95 21.95 -0.98
C SER A 500 5.76 21.68 -2.25
N SER A 501 5.77 20.44 -2.75
CA SER A 501 6.42 20.07 -4.00
C SER A 501 5.60 19.04 -4.77
N LEU A 502 5.76 19.01 -6.09
CA LEU A 502 5.29 17.89 -6.92
C LEU A 502 6.29 16.75 -6.79
N ARG A 503 5.81 15.61 -6.30
CA ARG A 503 6.60 14.42 -5.95
C ARG A 503 5.95 13.18 -6.52
N GLU A 504 6.72 12.10 -6.53
CA GLU A 504 6.28 10.81 -7.02
C GLU A 504 6.20 9.79 -5.90
N GLY A 505 5.09 9.09 -5.82
CA GLY A 505 4.87 8.10 -4.76
C GLY A 505 3.51 7.44 -4.89
N HIS A 506 3.41 6.25 -4.32
CA HIS A 506 2.16 5.51 -4.33
C HIS A 506 1.29 5.98 -3.15
N CYS A 507 0.40 6.94 -3.41
CA CYS A 507 -0.61 7.32 -2.43
C CYS A 507 -1.86 6.46 -2.68
N SER A 508 -2.54 6.07 -1.60
CA SER A 508 -3.80 5.34 -1.76
C SER A 508 -4.90 6.04 -0.98
N LYS A 509 -6.10 6.03 -1.53
CA LYS A 509 -7.29 6.38 -0.78
C LYS A 509 -7.75 5.17 0.01
N TRP A 510 -7.33 5.10 1.27
CA TRP A 510 -7.80 4.08 2.20
C TRP A 510 -9.21 4.47 2.65
N ASP A 511 -10.25 3.84 2.09
CA ASP A 511 -11.64 4.11 2.50
C ASP A 511 -11.94 3.53 3.90
N VAL A 512 -11.43 4.24 4.89
CA VAL A 512 -11.46 3.90 6.32
C VAL A 512 -12.05 5.08 7.06
N SER A 513 -13.27 4.91 7.58
CA SER A 513 -14.03 5.96 8.29
C SER A 513 -13.25 6.63 9.41
N LEU A 514 -12.46 5.84 10.15
CA LEU A 514 -11.64 6.36 11.23
C LEU A 514 -10.47 7.19 10.72
N LEU A 515 -9.74 6.73 9.70
CA LEU A 515 -8.64 7.50 9.12
C LEU A 515 -9.20 8.82 8.60
N ASN A 516 -10.32 8.80 7.87
CA ASN A 516 -11.00 10.01 7.42
C ASN A 516 -11.41 10.95 8.58
N SER A 517 -11.87 10.40 9.72
CA SER A 517 -12.19 11.18 10.92
C SER A 517 -10.93 11.80 11.55
N LEU A 518 -9.88 11.00 11.77
CA LEU A 518 -8.58 11.44 12.28
C LEU A 518 -7.95 12.51 11.37
N SER A 519 -7.98 12.28 10.06
CA SER A 519 -7.61 13.20 9.00
C SER A 519 -8.31 14.54 9.16
N THR A 520 -9.63 14.52 9.29
CA THR A 520 -10.45 15.73 9.45
C THR A 520 -10.10 16.48 10.73
N SER A 521 -9.98 15.77 11.86
CA SER A 521 -9.60 16.37 13.15
C SER A 521 -8.20 17.01 13.10
N MET A 522 -7.23 16.34 12.46
CA MET A 522 -5.87 16.84 12.29
C MET A 522 -5.84 18.13 11.48
N VAL A 523 -6.45 18.12 10.29
CA VAL A 523 -6.49 19.30 9.39
C VAL A 523 -7.18 20.47 10.07
N ALA A 524 -8.31 20.24 10.73
CA ALA A 524 -9.04 21.30 11.44
C ALA A 524 -8.17 21.88 12.56
N SER A 525 -7.53 21.03 13.37
CA SER A 525 -6.67 21.48 14.47
C SER A 525 -5.45 22.28 13.99
N LEU A 526 -4.79 21.84 12.91
CA LEU A 526 -3.67 22.59 12.33
C LEU A 526 -4.10 23.96 11.81
N LYS A 527 -5.23 24.04 11.09
CA LYS A 527 -5.79 25.32 10.61
C LYS A 527 -6.10 26.25 11.78
N ASP A 528 -6.73 25.74 12.82
CA ASP A 528 -7.09 26.50 14.02
C ASP A 528 -5.83 27.07 14.69
N VAL A 529 -4.80 26.23 14.91
CA VAL A 529 -3.56 26.61 15.58
C VAL A 529 -2.73 27.62 14.77
N LEU A 530 -2.65 27.46 13.45
CA LEU A 530 -2.01 28.45 12.56
C LEU A 530 -2.73 29.80 12.66
N HIS A 531 -4.06 29.80 12.55
CA HIS A 531 -4.88 31.01 12.60
C HIS A 531 -4.72 31.77 13.92
N VAL A 532 -4.87 31.09 15.07
CA VAL A 532 -4.78 31.75 16.39
C VAL A 532 -3.36 32.18 16.74
N SER A 533 -2.35 31.50 16.19
CA SER A 533 -0.94 31.91 16.34
C SER A 533 -0.58 33.11 15.46
N GLY A 534 -1.39 33.42 14.45
CA GLY A 534 -1.09 34.44 13.44
C GLY A 534 -0.09 33.97 12.37
N ASP A 535 0.05 32.66 12.18
CA ASP A 535 0.86 32.10 11.10
C ASP A 535 0.04 32.08 9.80
N GLY A 536 0.65 32.56 8.71
CA GLY A 536 0.01 32.69 7.40
C GLY A 536 0.13 31.43 6.51
N SER A 537 0.74 30.36 7.01
CA SER A 537 0.88 29.10 6.29
C SER A 537 -0.46 28.42 5.98
N THR A 538 -0.45 27.59 4.96
CA THR A 538 -1.60 26.77 4.53
C THR A 538 -1.40 25.31 4.92
N VAL A 539 -2.50 24.61 5.19
CA VAL A 539 -2.50 23.15 5.40
C VAL A 539 -2.71 22.46 4.04
N GLU A 540 -1.66 21.86 3.51
CA GLU A 540 -1.60 21.15 2.22
C GLU A 540 -1.69 19.64 2.46
N TRP A 541 -2.83 19.17 2.97
CA TRP A 541 -3.06 17.75 3.22
C TRP A 541 -4.51 17.30 3.11
N GLU A 542 -4.72 16.10 2.58
CA GLU A 542 -5.99 15.36 2.53
C GLU A 542 -5.75 13.84 2.64
N SER A 543 -6.79 13.06 2.91
CA SER A 543 -6.67 11.63 3.22
C SER A 543 -6.22 10.75 2.03
N SER A 544 -6.33 11.24 0.80
CA SER A 544 -5.80 10.58 -0.42
C SER A 544 -4.26 10.49 -0.41
N LEU A 545 -3.58 11.39 0.31
CA LEU A 545 -2.12 11.42 0.43
C LEU A 545 -1.56 10.35 1.38
N ILE A 546 -2.40 9.55 2.05
CA ILE A 546 -1.91 8.46 2.89
C ILE A 546 -1.14 7.46 2.03
N GLY A 547 0.10 7.16 2.40
CA GLY A 547 1.06 6.42 1.56
C GLY A 547 2.19 7.31 1.06
N CYS A 548 1.92 8.60 0.90
CA CYS A 548 2.91 9.61 0.53
C CYS A 548 3.27 10.54 1.68
N LEU A 549 2.26 11.03 2.41
CA LEU A 549 2.40 11.86 3.59
C LEU A 549 1.33 11.49 4.63
N PRO A 550 1.65 10.74 5.70
CA PRO A 550 2.94 10.08 5.94
C PRO A 550 3.26 9.03 4.87
N SER A 551 4.55 8.84 4.62
CA SER A 551 5.04 7.87 3.63
C SER A 551 4.89 6.44 4.13
N LEU A 552 4.42 5.54 3.26
CA LEU A 552 4.44 4.09 3.45
C LEU A 552 5.33 3.41 2.41
N SER A 553 6.24 4.16 1.78
CA SER A 553 7.09 3.69 0.67
C SER A 553 8.49 3.23 1.10
N GLY A 554 8.68 2.95 2.40
CA GLY A 554 9.98 2.55 2.95
C GLY A 554 11.03 3.66 3.02
N ILE A 555 10.64 4.92 2.79
CA ILE A 555 11.45 6.16 2.90
C ILE A 555 10.62 7.28 3.50
N ARG A 556 11.25 8.38 3.95
CA ARG A 556 10.52 9.54 4.48
C ARG A 556 9.75 10.27 3.36
N ALA A 557 8.70 11.00 3.72
CA ALA A 557 7.86 11.70 2.75
C ALA A 557 8.66 12.69 1.89
N GLU A 558 9.53 13.49 2.49
CA GLU A 558 10.35 14.47 1.79
C GLU A 558 11.51 13.86 0.97
N GLU A 559 11.79 12.56 1.14
CA GLU A 559 12.78 11.81 0.36
C GLU A 559 12.16 11.18 -0.90
N GLN A 560 10.82 11.09 -0.98
CA GLN A 560 10.15 10.66 -2.20
C GLN A 560 10.53 11.60 -3.35
N ARG A 561 10.81 11.02 -4.51
CA ARG A 561 11.46 11.71 -5.63
C ARG A 561 10.64 12.92 -6.08
N LEU A 562 11.32 14.01 -6.44
CA LEU A 562 10.67 15.15 -7.06
C LEU A 562 10.28 14.79 -8.49
N HIS A 563 9.05 15.09 -8.88
CA HIS A 563 8.54 14.74 -10.21
C HIS A 563 9.42 15.32 -11.34
N ASN A 564 9.89 16.56 -11.18
CA ASN A 564 10.81 17.20 -12.13
C ASN A 564 12.13 16.43 -12.34
N GLU A 565 12.64 15.72 -11.32
CA GLU A 565 13.87 14.94 -11.47
C GLU A 565 13.66 13.72 -12.39
N SER A 566 12.49 13.08 -12.30
CA SER A 566 12.11 11.99 -13.19
C SER A 566 11.88 12.47 -14.61
N LEU A 567 11.24 13.62 -14.81
CA LEU A 567 11.10 14.20 -16.15
C LEU A 567 12.46 14.53 -16.78
N VAL A 568 13.39 15.11 -16.01
CA VAL A 568 14.75 15.41 -16.48
C VAL A 568 15.52 14.12 -16.81
N GLU A 569 15.33 13.05 -16.04
CA GLU A 569 15.94 11.75 -16.30
C GLU A 569 15.48 11.18 -17.65
N VAL A 570 14.16 11.16 -17.90
CA VAL A 570 13.60 10.71 -19.18
C VAL A 570 14.04 11.61 -20.34
N ALA A 571 14.03 12.93 -20.17
CA ALA A 571 14.48 13.88 -21.19
C ALA A 571 15.96 13.67 -21.56
N SER A 572 16.82 13.41 -20.57
CA SER A 572 18.23 13.10 -20.77
C SER A 572 18.44 11.77 -21.48
N TRP A 573 17.55 10.79 -21.28
CA TRP A 573 17.56 9.55 -22.03
C TRP A 573 17.11 9.77 -23.49
N LEU A 574 16.01 10.49 -23.72
CA LEU A 574 15.52 10.85 -25.06
C LEU A 574 16.59 11.63 -25.85
N ALA A 575 17.31 12.55 -25.22
CA ALA A 575 18.39 13.29 -25.89
C ALA A 575 19.51 12.39 -26.44
N ARG A 576 19.78 11.25 -25.78
CA ARG A 576 20.77 10.25 -26.20
C ARG A 576 20.21 9.21 -27.18
N ASN A 577 18.89 9.13 -27.29
CA ASN A 577 18.18 8.15 -28.13
C ASN A 577 17.25 8.89 -29.11
N PRO A 578 17.79 9.58 -30.13
CA PRO A 578 17.00 10.43 -31.03
C PRO A 578 15.97 9.66 -31.89
N ASN A 579 16.17 8.36 -32.06
CA ASN A 579 15.32 7.50 -32.89
C ASN A 579 14.30 6.69 -32.07
N ASP A 580 14.07 7.07 -30.82
CA ASP A 580 13.11 6.41 -29.92
C ASP A 580 12.00 7.37 -29.48
N LEU A 581 10.89 6.78 -29.03
CA LEU A 581 9.72 7.45 -28.50
C LEU A 581 9.37 6.86 -27.13
N VAL A 582 8.88 7.68 -26.21
CA VAL A 582 8.37 7.22 -24.90
C VAL A 582 6.91 7.64 -24.75
N VAL A 583 6.11 6.75 -24.19
CA VAL A 583 4.76 7.06 -23.69
C VAL A 583 4.87 7.17 -22.18
N ILE A 584 4.42 8.29 -21.61
CA ILE A 584 4.31 8.45 -20.16
C ILE A 584 2.82 8.52 -19.83
N TYR A 585 2.34 7.57 -19.04
CA TYR A 585 1.09 7.67 -18.30
C TYR A 585 1.35 8.39 -16.99
N VAL A 586 0.60 9.46 -16.76
CA VAL A 586 0.70 10.32 -15.59
C VAL A 586 -0.56 10.14 -14.77
N GLU A 587 -0.46 9.37 -13.69
CA GLU A 587 -1.51 9.31 -12.69
C GLU A 587 -1.40 10.55 -11.81
N ILE A 588 -2.44 11.40 -11.82
CA ILE A 588 -2.42 12.69 -11.12
C ILE A 588 -3.33 12.58 -9.91
N GLY A 589 -2.76 12.75 -8.71
CA GLY A 589 -3.53 12.78 -7.48
C GLY A 589 -4.59 13.88 -7.45
N ASP A 590 -5.76 13.58 -6.88
CA ASP A 590 -6.87 14.52 -6.69
C ASP A 590 -6.40 15.84 -6.04
N GLU A 591 -5.45 15.75 -5.12
CA GLU A 591 -4.95 16.87 -4.35
C GLU A 591 -4.17 17.89 -5.20
N VAL A 592 -3.60 17.48 -6.33
CA VAL A 592 -2.96 18.39 -7.29
C VAL A 592 -3.98 19.42 -7.78
N LYS A 593 -5.22 19.00 -8.02
CA LYS A 593 -6.33 19.90 -8.37
C LYS A 593 -6.83 20.65 -7.15
N THR A 594 -7.05 19.97 -6.01
CA THR A 594 -7.51 20.59 -4.76
C THR A 594 -6.62 21.77 -4.33
N PHE A 595 -5.30 21.62 -4.46
CA PHE A 595 -4.32 22.63 -4.10
C PHE A 595 -3.93 23.58 -5.25
N SER A 596 -4.65 23.53 -6.38
CA SER A 596 -4.44 24.40 -7.54
C SER A 596 -3.01 24.34 -8.11
N LYS A 597 -2.48 23.12 -8.29
CA LYS A 597 -1.10 22.86 -8.76
C LYS A 597 -1.03 22.29 -10.17
N MET A 598 -2.16 22.15 -10.87
CA MET A 598 -2.19 21.66 -12.25
C MET A 598 -1.35 22.52 -13.20
N ASP A 599 -1.45 23.85 -13.13
CA ASP A 599 -0.65 24.75 -13.98
C ASP A 599 0.86 24.59 -13.73
N ALA A 600 1.25 24.40 -12.46
CA ALA A 600 2.64 24.17 -12.09
C ALA A 600 3.14 22.83 -12.64
N LEU A 601 2.30 21.79 -12.62
CA LEU A 601 2.60 20.49 -13.21
C LEU A 601 2.81 20.58 -14.73
N LEU A 602 1.85 21.18 -15.46
CA LEU A 602 1.96 21.35 -16.91
C LEU A 602 3.18 22.21 -17.31
N ALA A 603 3.51 23.22 -16.51
CA ALA A 603 4.72 24.02 -16.74
C ALA A 603 6.01 23.18 -16.68
N LEU A 604 6.07 22.12 -15.86
CA LEU A 604 7.23 21.22 -15.82
C LEU A 604 7.39 20.43 -17.12
N TYR A 605 6.29 19.89 -17.66
CA TYR A 605 6.32 19.15 -18.93
C TYR A 605 6.68 20.06 -20.11
N ALA A 606 6.03 21.22 -20.22
CA ALA A 606 6.35 22.22 -21.23
C ALA A 606 7.83 22.64 -21.19
N LYS A 607 8.37 22.91 -20.00
CA LYS A 607 9.76 23.31 -19.81
C LYS A 607 10.75 22.19 -20.14
N THR A 608 10.42 20.95 -19.76
CA THR A 608 11.36 19.82 -19.85
C THR A 608 11.42 19.20 -21.23
N PHE A 609 10.27 19.04 -21.89
CA PHE A 609 10.18 18.34 -23.16
C PHE A 609 9.91 19.25 -24.36
N GLY A 610 9.23 20.39 -24.15
CA GLY A 610 8.91 21.35 -25.21
C GLY A 610 8.33 20.68 -26.46
N ASP A 611 8.97 20.91 -27.61
CA ASP A 611 8.49 20.43 -28.91
C ASP A 611 8.52 18.91 -29.11
N LEU A 612 9.17 18.16 -28.20
CA LEU A 612 9.20 16.70 -28.27
C LEU A 612 7.83 16.07 -28.03
N VAL A 613 6.91 16.77 -27.36
CA VAL A 613 5.58 16.26 -27.03
C VAL A 613 4.69 16.25 -28.27
N PHE A 614 4.10 15.08 -28.55
CA PHE A 614 2.95 14.96 -29.43
C PHE A 614 1.69 15.30 -28.62
N THR A 615 1.01 16.38 -28.98
CA THR A 615 -0.11 16.97 -28.23
C THR A 615 -1.46 16.70 -28.89
N PRO A 616 -2.59 16.90 -28.20
CA PRO A 616 -3.91 16.85 -28.81
C PRO A 616 -4.07 17.73 -30.05
N SER A 617 -3.51 18.95 -30.04
CA SER A 617 -3.51 19.82 -31.22
C SER A 617 -2.73 19.22 -32.40
N ASN A 618 -1.63 18.47 -32.15
CA ASN A 618 -0.91 17.78 -33.21
C ASN A 618 -1.74 16.64 -33.82
N LEU A 619 -2.53 15.93 -33.01
CA LEU A 619 -3.45 14.91 -33.49
C LEU A 619 -4.56 15.51 -34.38
N GLU A 620 -5.14 16.64 -33.98
CA GLU A 620 -6.12 17.36 -34.81
C GLU A 620 -5.56 17.77 -36.18
N VAL A 621 -4.33 18.31 -36.20
CA VAL A 621 -3.62 18.65 -37.45
C VAL A 621 -3.36 17.40 -38.31
N ALA A 622 -3.14 16.25 -37.69
CA ALA A 622 -2.99 14.96 -38.37
C ALA A 622 -4.33 14.31 -38.80
N GLY A 623 -5.46 14.99 -38.61
CA GLY A 623 -6.79 14.51 -39.03
C GLY A 623 -7.63 13.88 -37.92
N GLY A 624 -7.16 13.89 -36.67
CA GLY A 624 -7.93 13.47 -35.50
C GLY A 624 -8.00 11.95 -35.30
N ASP A 625 -7.26 11.16 -36.07
CA ASP A 625 -7.31 9.69 -36.03
C ASP A 625 -5.92 9.11 -35.72
N TRP A 626 -5.83 8.37 -34.61
CA TRP A 626 -4.61 7.69 -34.19
C TRP A 626 -4.14 6.62 -35.17
N SER A 627 -5.02 6.07 -36.02
CA SER A 627 -4.66 5.12 -37.06
C SER A 627 -4.12 5.77 -38.33
N GLY A 628 -4.17 7.11 -38.42
CA GLY A 628 -3.76 7.87 -39.60
C GLY A 628 -2.24 8.02 -39.78
N PHE A 629 -1.43 7.59 -38.80
CA PHE A 629 0.04 7.71 -38.84
C PHE A 629 0.71 6.55 -38.09
N GLN A 630 1.98 6.31 -38.38
CA GLN A 630 2.84 5.36 -37.67
C GLN A 630 3.67 6.08 -36.61
N LEU A 631 4.15 5.35 -35.60
CA LEU A 631 5.05 5.93 -34.60
C LEU A 631 6.37 6.43 -35.22
N ASN A 632 6.86 5.77 -36.27
CA ASN A 632 8.02 6.25 -37.05
C ASN A 632 7.78 7.63 -37.68
N ASP A 633 6.55 7.95 -38.09
CA ASP A 633 6.22 9.27 -38.63
C ASP A 633 6.35 10.35 -37.54
N LEU A 634 5.94 10.03 -36.30
CA LEU A 634 6.12 10.95 -35.17
C LEU A 634 7.60 11.21 -34.89
N ILE A 635 8.40 10.13 -34.79
CA ILE A 635 9.84 10.21 -34.53
C ILE A 635 10.53 11.03 -35.63
N ALA A 636 10.19 10.81 -36.90
CA ALA A 636 10.73 11.56 -38.03
C ALA A 636 10.39 13.06 -37.98
N HIS A 637 9.24 13.43 -37.41
CA HIS A 637 8.85 14.82 -37.16
C HIS A 637 9.36 15.38 -35.82
N GLY A 638 10.25 14.66 -35.13
CA GLY A 638 10.82 15.08 -33.84
C GLY A 638 9.87 14.93 -32.65
N LYS A 639 8.70 14.33 -32.85
CA LYS A 639 7.72 14.01 -31.80
C LYS A 639 8.09 12.66 -31.18
N ARG A 640 8.56 12.71 -29.93
CA ARG A 640 9.22 11.56 -29.25
C ARG A 640 8.67 11.30 -27.84
N LEU A 641 7.66 12.06 -27.44
CA LEU A 641 6.97 11.86 -26.17
C LEU A 641 5.46 11.95 -26.37
N ILE A 642 4.73 10.97 -25.86
CA ILE A 642 3.27 10.99 -25.76
C ILE A 642 2.92 11.01 -24.28
N LEU A 643 2.12 11.97 -23.85
CA LEU A 643 1.65 12.08 -22.47
C LEU A 643 0.19 11.66 -22.38
N VAL A 644 -0.12 10.78 -21.44
CA VAL A 644 -1.45 10.24 -21.20
C VAL A 644 -1.81 10.46 -19.72
N THR A 645 -3.06 10.74 -19.40
CA THR A 645 -3.51 10.94 -18.01
C THR A 645 -4.92 10.40 -17.76
N GLU A 646 -5.25 10.09 -16.50
CA GLU A 646 -6.56 9.56 -16.10
C GLU A 646 -7.65 10.64 -15.88
N PRO A 647 -7.43 11.79 -15.22
CA PRO A 647 -8.54 12.64 -14.84
C PRO A 647 -9.28 13.24 -16.04
N GLU A 648 -8.60 14.08 -16.83
CA GLU A 648 -9.15 14.78 -18.01
C GLU A 648 -8.01 15.19 -18.97
N ALA A 649 -8.31 15.31 -20.27
CA ALA A 649 -7.35 15.81 -21.26
C ALA A 649 -6.99 17.29 -21.02
N ASN A 650 -5.81 17.70 -21.47
CA ASN A 650 -5.37 19.10 -21.47
C ASN A 650 -4.50 19.39 -22.70
N ASP A 651 -3.99 20.62 -22.82
CA ASP A 651 -3.21 21.05 -23.99
C ASP A 651 -1.95 20.20 -24.28
N GLN A 652 -1.45 19.45 -23.29
CA GLN A 652 -0.26 18.61 -23.42
C GLN A 652 -0.54 17.10 -23.36
N MET A 653 -1.59 16.69 -22.64
CA MET A 653 -1.82 15.28 -22.29
C MET A 653 -3.16 14.79 -22.84
N PHE A 654 -3.17 13.57 -23.36
CA PHE A 654 -4.38 12.89 -23.79
C PHE A 654 -5.10 12.25 -22.59
N TYR A 655 -6.43 12.30 -22.59
CA TYR A 655 -7.23 11.49 -21.67
C TYR A 655 -7.13 10.02 -22.06
N MET A 656 -6.69 9.16 -21.14
CA MET A 656 -6.38 7.75 -21.43
C MET A 656 -7.55 7.00 -22.10
N ARG A 657 -8.80 7.30 -21.72
CA ARG A 657 -9.98 6.59 -22.24
C ARG A 657 -10.34 7.00 -23.68
N GLU A 658 -9.76 8.08 -24.19
CA GLU A 658 -9.97 8.60 -25.54
C GLU A 658 -8.77 8.36 -26.48
N VAL A 659 -7.67 7.79 -25.96
CA VAL A 659 -6.57 7.35 -26.81
C VAL A 659 -7.03 6.14 -27.63
N CYS A 660 -6.82 6.19 -28.94
CA CYS A 660 -7.24 5.12 -29.86
C CYS A 660 -8.75 4.82 -29.76
N GLY A 661 -9.15 3.55 -29.81
CA GLY A 661 -10.53 3.08 -29.55
C GLY A 661 -10.86 2.93 -28.06
N GLY A 662 -9.98 3.38 -27.16
CA GLY A 662 -10.14 3.29 -25.71
C GLY A 662 -8.99 2.55 -25.01
N TRP A 663 -9.16 2.37 -23.70
CA TRP A 663 -8.15 1.77 -22.81
C TRP A 663 -8.77 0.76 -21.84
N THR A 664 -8.14 -0.41 -21.69
CA THR A 664 -8.43 -1.37 -20.60
C THR A 664 -7.14 -1.85 -19.94
N ASP A 665 -7.19 -2.01 -18.63
CA ASP A 665 -6.17 -2.70 -17.84
C ASP A 665 -6.59 -4.15 -17.54
N ILE A 666 -5.63 -5.07 -17.59
CA ILE A 666 -5.77 -6.49 -17.27
C ILE A 666 -4.59 -6.93 -16.35
N PRO A 667 -4.67 -8.07 -15.64
CA PRO A 667 -5.77 -9.03 -15.52
C PRO A 667 -7.06 -8.46 -14.91
N THR A 668 -8.21 -9.04 -15.27
CA THR A 668 -9.49 -8.72 -14.61
C THR A 668 -10.10 -9.96 -13.96
N SER A 669 -11.10 -9.77 -13.11
CA SER A 669 -11.81 -10.87 -12.44
C SER A 669 -12.83 -11.60 -13.33
N LYS A 670 -12.87 -11.32 -14.65
CA LYS A 670 -13.89 -11.85 -15.56
C LYS A 670 -13.24 -12.52 -16.76
N SER A 671 -13.62 -13.77 -17.01
CA SER A 671 -13.35 -14.43 -18.28
C SER A 671 -14.38 -13.99 -19.32
N GLY A 672 -13.99 -14.02 -20.59
CA GLY A 672 -14.85 -13.67 -21.71
C GLY A 672 -15.28 -14.87 -22.56
N PRO A 673 -16.06 -14.62 -23.64
CA PRO A 673 -16.39 -15.66 -24.61
C PRO A 673 -15.14 -16.19 -25.34
N PRO A 674 -15.22 -17.36 -26.00
CA PRO A 674 -14.10 -17.91 -26.76
C PRO A 674 -13.51 -16.91 -27.76
N GLY A 675 -12.18 -16.79 -27.80
CA GLY A 675 -11.46 -15.85 -28.66
C GLY A 675 -11.22 -14.47 -28.05
N THR A 676 -11.61 -14.26 -26.79
CA THR A 676 -11.23 -13.06 -26.01
C THR A 676 -10.15 -13.41 -24.99
N PHE A 677 -9.48 -12.39 -24.47
CA PHE A 677 -8.47 -12.47 -23.42
C PHE A 677 -8.85 -11.48 -22.32
N PHE A 678 -9.21 -11.98 -21.12
CA PHE A 678 -9.84 -11.22 -20.04
C PHE A 678 -11.07 -10.41 -20.50
N ASN A 679 -11.90 -11.03 -21.36
CA ASN A 679 -13.08 -10.40 -21.97
C ASN A 679 -12.76 -9.20 -22.90
N GLU A 680 -11.53 -9.08 -23.36
CA GLU A 680 -11.10 -8.09 -24.34
C GLU A 680 -10.69 -8.75 -25.66
N THR A 681 -10.87 -8.03 -26.76
CA THR A 681 -10.31 -8.40 -28.08
C THR A 681 -9.02 -7.63 -28.29
N THR A 682 -7.90 -8.35 -28.36
CA THR A 682 -6.57 -7.78 -28.61
C THR A 682 -6.41 -7.38 -30.08
N ASN A 683 -5.44 -6.51 -30.37
CA ASN A 683 -5.16 -6.01 -31.72
C ASN A 683 -6.38 -5.40 -32.45
N ALA A 684 -7.29 -4.76 -31.70
CA ALA A 684 -8.57 -4.22 -32.19
C ALA A 684 -8.59 -2.68 -32.27
N GLY A 685 -7.43 -2.02 -32.27
CA GLY A 685 -7.31 -0.57 -32.29
C GLY A 685 -7.63 0.10 -30.94
N LYS A 686 -7.61 -0.67 -29.85
CA LYS A 686 -7.78 -0.23 -28.46
C LYS A 686 -6.50 -0.56 -27.70
N ILE A 687 -6.11 0.26 -26.73
CA ILE A 687 -4.96 -0.04 -25.88
C ILE A 687 -5.38 -1.00 -24.76
N ILE A 688 -4.67 -2.12 -24.66
CA ILE A 688 -4.74 -3.03 -23.52
C ILE A 688 -3.38 -3.00 -22.80
N ARG A 689 -3.39 -2.66 -21.52
CA ARG A 689 -2.21 -2.69 -20.64
C ARG A 689 -2.34 -3.85 -19.65
N ALA A 690 -1.29 -4.66 -19.54
CA ALA A 690 -1.18 -5.71 -18.53
C ALA A 690 -0.24 -5.28 -17.40
N PHE A 691 -0.74 -5.25 -16.17
CA PHE A 691 0.07 -5.04 -14.98
C PHE A 691 -0.53 -5.76 -13.77
N GLU A 692 0.29 -5.97 -12.74
CA GLU A 692 -0.13 -6.40 -11.42
C GLU A 692 0.80 -5.74 -10.42
N SER A 693 0.24 -5.00 -9.46
CA SER A 693 1.03 -4.35 -8.43
C SER A 693 1.61 -5.37 -7.45
N GLU A 694 2.94 -5.36 -7.30
CA GLU A 694 3.69 -6.17 -6.33
C GLU A 694 3.88 -5.44 -4.98
N LEU A 695 3.32 -4.24 -4.80
CA LEU A 695 3.26 -3.60 -3.48
C LEU A 695 2.50 -4.49 -2.49
N HIS A 696 3.13 -4.70 -1.33
CA HIS A 696 2.67 -5.63 -0.32
C HIS A 696 2.97 -5.13 1.09
N TYR A 697 1.98 -5.21 1.98
CA TYR A 697 2.03 -4.71 3.36
C TYR A 697 1.65 -5.82 4.33
N ALA A 698 2.64 -6.57 4.83
CA ALA A 698 2.46 -7.79 5.61
C ALA A 698 1.62 -8.81 4.84
N THR A 699 0.32 -8.97 5.13
CA THR A 699 -0.60 -9.89 4.43
C THR A 699 -1.57 -9.19 3.49
N LEU A 700 -1.38 -7.90 3.27
CA LEU A 700 -2.22 -7.06 2.42
C LEU A 700 -1.53 -6.79 1.09
N ASN A 701 -2.26 -6.97 0.00
CA ASN A 701 -1.83 -6.44 -1.30
C ASN A 701 -2.02 -4.91 -1.38
N ALA A 702 -1.61 -4.31 -2.50
CA ALA A 702 -1.75 -2.87 -2.78
C ALA A 702 -3.19 -2.33 -2.58
N GLY A 703 -4.21 -3.11 -2.92
CA GLY A 703 -5.63 -2.77 -2.71
C GLY A 703 -6.13 -2.98 -1.28
N GLY A 704 -5.25 -3.38 -0.36
CA GLY A 704 -5.55 -3.63 1.05
C GLY A 704 -6.46 -4.85 1.31
N SER A 705 -6.42 -5.84 0.41
CA SER A 705 -7.13 -7.12 0.60
C SER A 705 -6.19 -8.19 1.15
N VAL A 706 -6.63 -8.91 2.19
CA VAL A 706 -5.96 -10.13 2.68
C VAL A 706 -6.23 -11.27 1.71
N GLY A 707 -5.19 -11.89 1.15
CA GLY A 707 -5.32 -13.04 0.24
C GLY A 707 -6.20 -12.75 -0.98
N GLY A 708 -5.98 -11.59 -1.62
CA GLY A 708 -6.79 -10.92 -2.65
C GLY A 708 -7.76 -11.77 -3.48
N THR A 709 -8.94 -11.20 -3.78
CA THR A 709 -9.88 -11.74 -4.77
C THR A 709 -9.13 -12.09 -6.05
N ARG A 710 -9.07 -13.39 -6.32
CA ARG A 710 -8.33 -13.94 -7.45
C ARG A 710 -8.86 -13.31 -8.73
N ASN A 711 -7.97 -12.66 -9.48
CA ASN A 711 -8.12 -12.49 -10.91
C ASN A 711 -8.45 -13.84 -11.53
N VAL A 712 -8.98 -13.86 -12.76
CA VAL A 712 -8.95 -15.12 -13.51
C VAL A 712 -7.48 -15.56 -13.53
N ASP A 713 -7.22 -16.74 -12.98
CA ASP A 713 -5.89 -17.28 -12.81
C ASP A 713 -5.86 -18.70 -13.36
N THR A 714 -5.64 -18.76 -14.67
CA THR A 714 -5.55 -20.01 -15.43
C THR A 714 -4.32 -19.96 -16.33
N ALA A 715 -3.88 -21.11 -16.85
CA ALA A 715 -2.76 -21.15 -17.78
C ALA A 715 -2.99 -20.31 -19.07
N ALA A 716 -4.25 -20.09 -19.44
CA ALA A 716 -4.63 -19.31 -20.63
C ALA A 716 -4.92 -17.83 -20.34
N GLU A 717 -5.25 -17.50 -19.09
CA GLU A 717 -5.54 -16.15 -18.60
C GLU A 717 -4.95 -16.07 -17.17
N PRO A 718 -3.63 -15.87 -17.04
CA PRO A 718 -2.94 -15.92 -15.75
C PRO A 718 -3.18 -14.64 -14.94
N GLY A 719 -3.39 -14.79 -13.63
CA GLY A 719 -3.75 -13.66 -12.75
C GLY A 719 -2.58 -12.74 -12.42
N ASN A 720 -1.36 -13.20 -12.67
CA ASN A 720 -0.11 -12.49 -12.34
C ASN A 720 0.62 -12.02 -13.60
N VAL A 721 1.39 -10.94 -13.51
CA VAL A 721 2.18 -10.39 -14.64
C VAL A 721 3.68 -10.47 -14.33
N ASN A 722 4.29 -11.65 -14.57
CA ASN A 722 5.70 -11.93 -14.28
C ASN A 722 6.36 -12.76 -15.40
N ALA A 723 7.66 -13.06 -15.28
CA ALA A 723 8.41 -13.77 -16.32
C ALA A 723 7.80 -15.11 -16.78
N THR A 724 7.09 -15.82 -15.89
CA THR A 724 6.44 -17.10 -16.22
C THR A 724 5.14 -16.90 -17.02
N SER A 725 4.39 -15.84 -16.73
CA SER A 725 3.07 -15.60 -17.35
C SER A 725 3.14 -14.68 -18.57
N LEU A 726 4.12 -13.77 -18.65
CA LEU A 726 4.31 -12.80 -19.73
C LEU A 726 4.22 -13.40 -21.15
N PRO A 727 4.75 -14.61 -21.46
CA PRO A 727 4.63 -15.19 -22.79
C PRO A 727 3.18 -15.40 -23.25
N VAL A 728 2.25 -15.60 -22.31
CA VAL A 728 0.81 -15.72 -22.61
C VAL A 728 0.24 -14.38 -23.07
N PHE A 729 0.55 -13.29 -22.36
CA PHE A 729 0.13 -11.94 -22.73
C PHE A 729 0.75 -11.48 -24.05
N VAL A 730 2.03 -11.80 -24.27
CA VAL A 730 2.73 -11.57 -25.54
C VAL A 730 2.02 -12.30 -26.68
N GLY A 731 1.75 -13.60 -26.52
CA GLY A 731 1.05 -14.38 -27.55
C GLY A 731 -0.38 -13.90 -27.82
N ALA A 732 -1.04 -13.31 -26.82
CA ALA A 732 -2.35 -12.70 -26.98
C ALA A 732 -2.31 -11.37 -27.76
N GLY A 733 -1.15 -10.70 -27.89
CA GLY A 733 -1.02 -9.41 -28.56
C GLY A 733 -1.47 -8.23 -27.71
N VAL A 734 -1.14 -8.25 -26.42
CA VAL A 734 -1.38 -7.13 -25.50
C VAL A 734 -0.46 -5.97 -25.86
N ASN A 735 -1.03 -4.76 -25.99
CA ASN A 735 -0.29 -3.57 -26.43
C ASN A 735 0.82 -3.14 -25.47
N ILE A 736 0.55 -3.13 -24.17
CA ILE A 736 1.49 -2.63 -23.17
C ILE A 736 1.67 -3.69 -22.09
N LEU A 737 2.88 -4.23 -21.99
CA LEU A 737 3.24 -5.20 -20.96
C LEU A 737 4.03 -4.46 -19.87
N ALA A 738 3.36 -4.10 -18.77
CA ALA A 738 3.89 -3.24 -17.72
C ALA A 738 4.02 -3.98 -16.37
N PRO A 739 4.90 -5.00 -16.26
CA PRO A 739 5.11 -5.70 -15.01
C PRO A 739 5.74 -4.77 -13.95
N ASP A 740 5.49 -5.11 -12.70
CA ASP A 740 6.36 -4.73 -11.60
C ASP A 740 7.64 -5.59 -11.60
N GLY A 741 8.74 -5.02 -11.09
CA GLY A 741 10.02 -5.70 -10.99
C GLY A 741 10.66 -6.03 -12.35
N LEU A 742 10.67 -5.07 -13.29
CA LEU A 742 11.33 -5.24 -14.59
C LEU A 742 12.81 -5.62 -14.43
N ASP A 743 13.21 -6.69 -15.11
CA ASP A 743 14.53 -7.30 -15.04
C ASP A 743 14.85 -8.10 -16.33
N GLY A 744 15.98 -8.82 -16.35
CA GLY A 744 16.38 -9.61 -17.51
C GLY A 744 15.46 -10.79 -17.81
N ALA A 745 14.89 -11.43 -16.78
CA ALA A 745 13.99 -12.57 -16.95
C ALA A 745 12.64 -12.14 -17.57
N THR A 746 12.05 -11.06 -17.06
CA THR A 746 10.82 -10.48 -17.62
C THR A 746 11.02 -9.96 -19.04
N MET A 747 12.14 -9.27 -19.33
CA MET A 747 12.46 -8.85 -20.70
C MET A 747 12.64 -10.03 -21.66
N ALA A 748 13.30 -11.12 -21.22
CA ALA A 748 13.45 -12.32 -22.03
C ALA A 748 12.10 -12.99 -22.34
N ALA A 749 11.19 -12.99 -21.37
CA ALA A 749 9.84 -13.53 -21.53
C ALA A 749 8.97 -12.72 -22.52
N MET A 750 9.26 -11.43 -22.70
CA MET A 750 8.60 -10.55 -23.68
C MET A 750 9.13 -10.68 -25.11
N VAL A 751 10.25 -11.38 -25.31
CA VAL A 751 10.73 -11.66 -26.68
C VAL A 751 9.71 -12.59 -27.32
N TRP A 752 9.31 -12.33 -28.56
CA TRP A 752 8.51 -13.22 -29.42
C TRP A 752 9.18 -13.54 -30.77
N THR A 753 10.21 -12.79 -31.15
CA THR A 753 10.95 -12.96 -32.41
C THR A 753 12.07 -14.01 -32.30
N TRP A 754 13.30 -13.57 -32.15
CA TRP A 754 14.53 -14.35 -32.26
C TRP A 754 14.69 -15.37 -31.14
N ALA A 755 15.22 -16.55 -31.50
CA ALA A 755 15.75 -17.48 -30.50
C ALA A 755 17.05 -16.93 -29.90
N SER A 756 17.47 -17.50 -28.78
CA SER A 756 18.70 -17.07 -28.11
C SER A 756 19.91 -17.14 -29.03
N ASN A 757 20.65 -16.03 -29.12
CA ASN A 757 21.84 -15.85 -29.96
C ASN A 757 21.61 -15.91 -31.48
N GLU A 758 20.37 -15.71 -31.94
CA GLU A 758 20.04 -15.54 -33.36
C GLU A 758 19.90 -14.05 -33.75
N PRO A 759 20.10 -13.69 -35.03
CA PRO A 759 20.59 -14.53 -36.12
C PRO A 759 22.07 -14.87 -35.96
N THR A 760 22.46 -16.11 -36.30
CA THR A 760 23.87 -16.51 -36.32
C THR A 760 24.66 -15.81 -37.44
N ALA A 761 25.95 -15.57 -37.21
CA ALA A 761 26.84 -14.99 -38.21
C ALA A 761 26.88 -15.82 -39.50
N GLY A 762 26.74 -15.16 -40.65
CA GLY A 762 26.68 -15.83 -41.97
C GLY A 762 25.26 -16.23 -42.41
N SER A 763 24.23 -15.93 -41.61
CA SER A 763 22.84 -16.06 -42.04
C SER A 763 22.53 -15.11 -43.20
N THR A 764 21.89 -15.62 -44.25
CA THR A 764 21.41 -14.83 -45.40
C THR A 764 19.89 -14.90 -45.57
N ALA A 765 19.22 -15.76 -44.80
CA ALA A 765 17.76 -15.88 -44.74
C ALA A 765 17.28 -16.01 -43.29
N VAL A 766 15.99 -15.78 -43.07
CA VAL A 766 15.34 -15.91 -41.76
C VAL A 766 14.19 -16.91 -41.86
N GLN A 767 14.05 -17.75 -40.84
CA GLN A 767 12.96 -18.71 -40.74
C GLN A 767 12.23 -18.63 -39.39
N LEU A 768 10.91 -18.81 -39.42
CA LEU A 768 10.12 -19.16 -38.24
C LEU A 768 10.14 -20.69 -38.05
N SER A 769 10.48 -21.14 -36.84
CA SER A 769 10.47 -22.55 -36.45
C SER A 769 9.14 -22.94 -35.80
N ALA A 770 8.50 -24.02 -36.30
CA ALA A 770 7.27 -24.55 -35.69
C ALA A 770 7.50 -25.20 -34.31
N VAL A 771 8.75 -25.59 -34.01
CA VAL A 771 9.15 -26.35 -32.82
C VAL A 771 9.12 -25.46 -31.58
N ASP A 772 9.87 -24.36 -31.62
CA ASP A 772 10.05 -23.43 -30.50
C ASP A 772 9.36 -22.08 -30.71
N SER A 773 8.73 -21.87 -31.88
CA SER A 773 7.97 -20.65 -32.22
C SER A 773 8.84 -19.41 -32.42
N ARG A 774 10.16 -19.60 -32.59
CA ARG A 774 11.16 -18.53 -32.67
C ARG A 774 11.71 -18.35 -34.07
N TRP A 775 12.33 -17.20 -34.27
CA TRP A 775 13.02 -16.85 -35.51
C TRP A 775 14.49 -17.30 -35.43
N HIS A 776 14.98 -17.90 -36.51
CA HIS A 776 16.36 -18.34 -36.66
C HIS A 776 16.96 -17.79 -37.94
N GLY A 777 18.26 -17.50 -37.89
CA GLY A 777 19.03 -17.29 -39.09
C GLY A 777 19.28 -18.61 -39.83
N ALA A 778 19.26 -18.56 -41.16
CA ALA A 778 19.63 -19.66 -42.03
C ALA A 778 20.72 -19.22 -43.01
N VAL A 779 21.65 -20.13 -43.32
CA VAL A 779 22.78 -19.87 -44.23
C VAL A 779 22.28 -19.45 -45.61
N ASP A 780 21.19 -20.04 -46.09
CA ASP A 780 20.45 -19.61 -47.26
C ASP A 780 18.97 -20.06 -47.18
N SER A 781 18.14 -19.59 -48.10
CA SER A 781 16.71 -19.90 -48.10
C SER A 781 16.40 -21.34 -48.51
N THR A 782 17.33 -22.07 -49.16
CA THR A 782 17.06 -23.42 -49.67
C THR A 782 16.93 -24.47 -48.58
N SER A 783 17.47 -24.21 -47.38
CA SER A 783 17.29 -25.08 -46.21
C SER A 783 15.94 -24.91 -45.51
N ILE A 784 15.12 -23.95 -45.94
CA ILE A 784 13.84 -23.61 -45.31
C ILE A 784 12.70 -24.33 -46.06
N SER A 785 11.80 -24.99 -45.34
CA SER A 785 10.81 -25.89 -45.97
C SER A 785 9.63 -25.19 -46.65
N HIS A 786 9.22 -24.03 -46.13
CA HIS A 786 8.05 -23.27 -46.58
C HIS A 786 8.38 -21.78 -46.73
N VAL A 787 7.48 -21.03 -47.35
CA VAL A 787 7.50 -19.56 -47.45
C VAL A 787 6.25 -19.01 -46.74
N ALA A 788 6.44 -18.01 -45.87
CA ALA A 788 5.33 -17.33 -45.22
C ALA A 788 4.67 -16.32 -46.16
N CYS A 789 3.35 -16.43 -46.29
CA CYS A 789 2.54 -15.56 -47.14
C CYS A 789 1.51 -14.80 -46.30
N VAL A 790 1.60 -13.48 -46.26
CA VAL A 790 0.65 -12.59 -45.56
C VAL A 790 -0.38 -12.04 -46.53
N SER A 791 -1.64 -11.91 -46.08
CA SER A 791 -2.68 -11.29 -46.90
C SER A 791 -2.48 -9.77 -47.03
N SER A 792 -2.70 -9.26 -48.24
CA SER A 792 -2.68 -7.83 -48.54
C SER A 792 -3.84 -7.02 -47.92
N SER A 793 -4.92 -7.68 -47.49
CA SER A 793 -6.11 -7.01 -46.93
C SER A 793 -6.31 -7.23 -45.44
N ASN A 794 -5.64 -8.22 -44.84
CA ASN A 794 -5.73 -8.53 -43.41
C ASN A 794 -4.44 -9.18 -42.93
N ARG A 795 -3.63 -8.45 -42.16
CA ARG A 795 -2.34 -8.96 -41.66
C ARG A 795 -2.45 -10.12 -40.66
N MET A 796 -3.63 -10.39 -40.12
CA MET A 796 -3.89 -11.58 -39.30
C MET A 796 -4.14 -12.84 -40.13
N ALA A 797 -4.33 -12.72 -41.45
CA ALA A 797 -4.57 -13.85 -42.33
C ALA A 797 -3.28 -14.32 -43.01
N TRP A 798 -2.77 -15.46 -42.55
CA TRP A 798 -1.54 -16.07 -43.05
C TRP A 798 -1.80 -17.35 -43.83
N LYS A 799 -0.88 -17.66 -44.75
CA LYS A 799 -0.77 -18.94 -45.44
C LYS A 799 0.70 -19.33 -45.52
N VAL A 800 0.97 -20.61 -45.70
CA VAL A 800 2.30 -21.12 -46.00
C VAL A 800 2.25 -21.90 -47.31
N VAL A 801 3.30 -21.80 -48.11
CA VAL A 801 3.48 -22.59 -49.34
C VAL A 801 4.83 -23.28 -49.29
N ARG A 802 5.01 -24.38 -50.02
CA ARG A 802 6.31 -25.07 -50.07
C ARG A 802 7.37 -24.17 -50.68
N GLN A 803 8.61 -24.33 -50.21
CA GLN A 803 9.75 -23.57 -50.72
C GLN A 803 9.87 -23.66 -52.25
N GLY A 804 10.12 -22.52 -52.88
CA GLY A 804 10.15 -22.37 -54.35
C GLY A 804 8.77 -22.12 -55.01
N SER A 805 7.67 -22.11 -54.24
CA SER A 805 6.34 -21.74 -54.74
C SER A 805 6.05 -20.26 -54.55
N SER A 806 5.22 -19.67 -55.41
CA SER A 806 4.73 -18.28 -55.23
C SER A 806 3.54 -18.22 -54.26
N CYS A 807 3.42 -17.11 -53.54
CA CYS A 807 2.25 -16.86 -52.71
C CYS A 807 0.94 -16.80 -53.53
N PRO A 808 -0.20 -17.27 -52.99
CA PRO A 808 -1.49 -17.19 -53.66
C PRO A 808 -1.92 -15.75 -53.99
N ILE A 809 -2.84 -15.59 -54.95
CA ILE A 809 -3.43 -14.27 -55.27
C ILE A 809 -3.99 -13.61 -54.00
N GLY A 810 -3.66 -12.33 -53.82
CA GLY A 810 -4.04 -11.55 -52.63
C GLY A 810 -3.10 -11.71 -51.43
N TYR A 811 -2.04 -12.52 -51.57
CA TYR A 811 -0.99 -12.72 -50.57
C TYR A 811 0.39 -12.39 -51.15
N SER A 812 1.31 -11.94 -50.29
CA SER A 812 2.72 -11.71 -50.62
C SER A 812 3.63 -12.38 -49.59
N THR A 813 4.90 -12.57 -49.94
CA THR A 813 5.92 -12.91 -48.94
C THR A 813 5.92 -11.85 -47.85
N GLY A 814 6.15 -12.25 -46.60
CA GLY A 814 6.12 -11.32 -45.48
C GLY A 814 6.66 -11.92 -44.20
N ALA A 815 6.87 -11.04 -43.22
CA ALA A 815 7.21 -11.40 -41.86
C ALA A 815 6.18 -10.80 -40.88
N PRO A 816 5.92 -11.47 -39.74
CA PRO A 816 5.12 -10.89 -38.66
C PRO A 816 5.74 -9.57 -38.16
N ARG A 817 4.89 -8.59 -37.87
CA ARG A 817 5.28 -7.31 -37.24
C ARG A 817 4.97 -7.25 -35.75
N LEU A 818 3.99 -8.03 -35.32
CA LEU A 818 3.49 -8.11 -33.96
C LEU A 818 3.49 -9.58 -33.48
N ALA A 819 3.51 -9.81 -32.17
CA ALA A 819 3.49 -11.15 -31.60
C ALA A 819 2.23 -11.92 -32.02
N VAL A 820 1.07 -11.24 -32.05
CA VAL A 820 -0.19 -11.86 -32.47
C VAL A 820 -0.16 -12.33 -33.93
N GLU A 821 0.55 -11.63 -34.82
CA GLU A 821 0.77 -12.07 -36.20
C GLU A 821 1.70 -13.30 -36.25
N ASN A 822 2.71 -13.35 -35.38
CA ASN A 822 3.62 -14.49 -35.26
C ASN A 822 2.86 -15.75 -34.82
N VAL A 823 1.94 -15.62 -33.87
CA VAL A 823 1.04 -16.70 -33.44
C VAL A 823 0.09 -17.14 -34.57
N ALA A 824 -0.46 -16.20 -35.34
CA ALA A 824 -1.31 -16.52 -36.48
C ALA A 824 -0.55 -17.30 -37.57
N LEU A 825 0.67 -16.87 -37.92
CA LEU A 825 1.54 -17.59 -38.86
C LEU A 825 1.94 -18.98 -38.31
N LEU A 826 2.29 -19.06 -37.04
CA LEU A 826 2.68 -20.31 -36.39
C LEU A 826 1.53 -21.34 -36.43
N THR A 827 0.28 -20.88 -36.26
CA THR A 827 -0.91 -21.74 -36.32
C THR A 827 -1.05 -22.41 -37.69
N VAL A 828 -0.88 -21.65 -38.78
CA VAL A 828 -0.95 -22.22 -40.13
C VAL A 828 0.28 -23.06 -40.48
N LEU A 829 1.45 -22.70 -39.96
CA LEU A 829 2.69 -23.46 -40.17
C LEU A 829 2.63 -24.84 -39.49
N ARG A 830 2.15 -24.90 -38.24
CA ARG A 830 2.00 -26.17 -37.49
C ARG A 830 0.99 -27.13 -38.11
N ALA A 831 0.04 -26.63 -38.91
CA ALA A 831 -0.87 -27.47 -39.67
C ALA A 831 -0.16 -28.29 -40.78
N GLU A 832 1.01 -27.83 -41.25
CA GLU A 832 1.84 -28.55 -42.23
C GLU A 832 2.79 -29.59 -41.58
N GLY A 833 3.04 -29.50 -40.28
CA GLY A 833 3.85 -30.45 -39.52
C GLY A 833 4.49 -29.87 -38.25
N GLY A 834 5.04 -30.74 -37.39
CA GLY A 834 5.66 -30.32 -36.11
C GLY A 834 7.07 -29.73 -36.23
N ASN A 835 7.84 -30.14 -37.24
CA ASN A 835 9.26 -29.76 -37.43
C ASN A 835 9.49 -28.93 -38.71
N VAL A 836 8.46 -28.26 -39.22
CA VAL A 836 8.57 -27.44 -40.43
C VAL A 836 9.00 -26.01 -40.09
N THR A 837 9.58 -25.34 -41.08
CA THR A 837 10.04 -23.95 -41.00
C THR A 837 9.48 -23.12 -42.15
N ALA A 838 9.17 -21.84 -41.90
CA ALA A 838 8.71 -20.90 -42.91
C ALA A 838 9.69 -19.75 -43.10
N GLN A 839 10.07 -19.46 -44.34
CA GLN A 839 10.92 -18.34 -44.71
C GLN A 839 10.16 -17.05 -44.44
N LEU A 840 10.80 -16.14 -43.72
CA LEU A 840 10.31 -14.80 -43.44
C LEU A 840 10.99 -13.80 -44.38
N ASP A 841 10.23 -12.79 -44.79
CA ASP A 841 10.75 -11.66 -45.56
C ASP A 841 11.34 -10.61 -44.59
N VAL A 842 12.60 -10.82 -44.21
CA VAL A 842 13.33 -10.00 -43.23
C VAL A 842 14.66 -9.55 -43.83
N ASP A 843 14.92 -8.25 -43.77
CA ASP A 843 16.20 -7.68 -44.18
C ASP A 843 17.24 -7.77 -43.06
N LEU A 844 18.12 -8.77 -43.16
CA LEU A 844 19.22 -8.99 -42.22
C LEU A 844 20.31 -7.89 -42.27
N SER A 845 20.33 -7.02 -43.28
CA SER A 845 21.32 -5.93 -43.34
C SER A 845 21.15 -4.91 -42.20
N SER A 846 19.95 -4.86 -41.61
CA SER A 846 19.62 -4.07 -40.43
C SER A 846 20.17 -4.64 -39.11
N PHE A 847 20.57 -5.92 -39.09
CA PHE A 847 21.17 -6.59 -37.93
C PHE A 847 22.69 -6.38 -37.93
N SER A 848 23.16 -5.29 -37.32
CA SER A 848 24.57 -5.18 -36.99
C SER A 848 24.89 -6.11 -35.82
N ILE A 849 25.42 -7.30 -36.11
CA ILE A 849 26.03 -8.17 -35.10
C ILE A 849 27.26 -7.42 -34.56
N GLN A 850 27.09 -6.64 -33.49
CA GLN A 850 28.23 -6.15 -32.74
C GLN A 850 28.88 -7.36 -32.07
N VAL A 851 29.91 -7.89 -32.73
CA VAL A 851 30.88 -8.78 -32.11
C VAL A 851 31.67 -7.93 -31.12
N THR A 852 31.16 -7.75 -29.91
CA THR A 852 31.99 -7.31 -28.79
C THR A 852 32.87 -8.48 -28.39
N ALA A 853 34.01 -8.59 -29.08
CA ALA A 853 35.18 -9.27 -28.55
C ALA A 853 35.69 -8.46 -27.35
N HIS A 854 35.19 -8.74 -26.15
CA HIS A 854 35.89 -8.34 -24.94
C HIS A 854 36.98 -9.37 -24.65
N ILE A 855 38.19 -9.04 -25.14
CA ILE A 855 39.44 -9.60 -24.63
C ILE A 855 39.77 -8.85 -23.33
N ASN A 856 39.86 -9.62 -22.25
CA ASN A 856 40.36 -9.32 -20.89
C ASN A 856 39.52 -8.43 -19.97
#